data_AF-A0A1T5P7J5-F1
#
_entry.id   AF-A0A1T5P7J5-F1
#
_cell.length_a   1.000
_cell.length_b   1.000
_cell.length_c   1.000
_cell.angle_alpha   90.00
_cell.angle_beta   90.00
_cell.angle_gamma   90.00
#
_symmetry.space_group_name_H-M   'P 1'
#
loop_
_entity.id
_entity.type
_entity.pdbx_description
1 polymer ?
#
loop_
_entity_poly.entity_id
_entity_poly.type
_entity_poly.pdbx_seq_one_letter_code
_entity_poly.pdbx_strand_id
1 'polypeptide(L)'
;MKRLLTFLYLILGFVLLNKQVAAQSAPANGTPFMNLPDTICKGSFASMNAFFWNNTSNYADSATWTITGGTYDVLFTTDNRPGHELVGQLRDNSTNINKNSLTIKFNDASQYQVTVVLFRGNNKYTVKKPIYVKDCTIQPCLGNTTSKSDFLEDFGKFKKNATDSRSNAAVTGYNYVPMPLNGANFIDDSYNIFWHTQIRSEWVKATDHTGSTVDSVGGMLIANSSINKKSFYTKNNVQVCPGSSYNFSAWFLNVNSYGVFNNNCAAGNWDGYHYAGVTFLIINKKGSTNAALWDTLARFKTYDVSMNLSYSTWQQYGGSFKTPGGVTAVTLEIVNDRLGDCGNDIAIDDIGFNYCSPDIYSFIDGQIDTELRADSLCEGAPITIKALYSPDGHLPNGTYDPNQDYFKNPIYQWFYSNTGDENNPADWFPVVNGNGISGAATNTLTFADGALKGDPNQIVHKYYRVNILESGNVSNCASPSKYTKITILPKPKVTISSGRICIGESVDLTADGGYSTYEWKVNPVYIGPKMTVFPDSTRDYWAIGIADYGWNSVKNEPRQCKDSGFARVIVDKKPVTAITGGPVNICLGAQVNLNLGITGAPVDSLNWKWKYGIDSIKGKVPAITHVPADTGTKAYNVVVTNKTCVVVDTFRVNVRSVPVADVDTIYRQCNTSTFNIKRSTPPADQKGAWSFDGLSKGAVITSATTPATSVTGVPAGDTVRLFWVITNKALAACTDTNRITLINTKPLTPSVAGLDQVQCEIRDFQLNASKPGVGETGKWTLQPGTTSSDITINYDTAYNAIASVVSNARPKTFVLTWTISNGVCPGPNSTTVNLTIKDKPTLSVTAAAVCNNVASFTVAYSNVKPGTLTKYVLDVASTRKMPGFVTVAQAWPSNNTSGTFNVPLPANTPAGSYDFVITAKEDTLHGCSVTVPFSVSVEKPSIAPTAIDASTDSICVSGNVTLKVIGGSLGTDSLGNTHKWKWYTGACPGLPGSVAVTPASSINNGAEVVFNNVTATTTYYVRAESTGPCGNTACASVTVKVFAKPNAANASTDQTECERATDFQLAGNTPAPAGATGVWTSPNPRVTITNPTQWNATVKVPVGDTASLVWTISNGPCLTTNDTVFITNYKQPAVRDAGTNQIACDKTVFTLNATAPTELGAKGTWSFTPATASVIFADKNKANTTVTVPADSTVLLFWQISNSKCSAITYDTVRITSLKKP
;
A
#
# COMPACT_ATOMS: atom_id res chain seq x y z
N MET A 1 29.43 -15.14 46.13
CA MET A 1 28.85 -13.78 46.12
C MET A 1 27.37 -13.73 46.46
N LYS A 2 26.45 -14.46 45.78
CA LYS A 2 25.00 -14.43 46.10
C LYS A 2 24.66 -14.69 47.58
N ARG A 3 25.29 -15.69 48.22
CA ARG A 3 25.06 -15.99 49.66
C ARG A 3 25.59 -14.93 50.62
N LEU A 4 26.64 -14.19 50.24
CA LEU A 4 27.19 -13.08 51.03
C LEU A 4 26.28 -11.84 50.94
N LEU A 5 25.69 -11.59 49.76
CA LEU A 5 24.67 -10.54 49.59
C LEU A 5 23.40 -10.87 50.39
N THR A 6 22.91 -12.12 50.38
CA THR A 6 21.72 -12.50 51.16
C THR A 6 21.95 -12.35 52.67
N PHE A 7 23.16 -12.63 53.15
CA PHE A 7 23.53 -12.44 54.55
C PHE A 7 23.67 -10.95 54.93
N LEU A 8 24.24 -10.12 54.05
CA LEU A 8 24.27 -8.66 54.24
C LEU A 8 22.86 -8.04 54.21
N TYR A 9 21.95 -8.54 53.35
CA TYR A 9 20.55 -8.11 53.32
C TYR A 9 19.78 -8.55 54.58
N LEU A 10 20.07 -9.72 55.15
CA LEU A 10 19.51 -10.14 56.43
C LEU A 10 20.00 -9.25 57.59
N ILE A 11 21.29 -8.90 57.61
CA ILE A 11 21.87 -8.03 58.65
C ILE A 11 21.34 -6.60 58.52
N LEU A 12 21.22 -6.05 57.31
CA LEU A 12 20.54 -4.76 57.09
C LEU A 12 19.05 -4.82 57.48
N GLY A 13 18.39 -5.96 57.24
CA GLY A 13 17.01 -6.21 57.65
C GLY A 13 16.83 -6.16 59.18
N PHE A 14 17.72 -6.78 59.94
CA PHE A 14 17.65 -6.76 61.41
C PHE A 14 18.02 -5.41 62.04
N VAL A 15 18.88 -4.60 61.40
CA VAL A 15 19.22 -3.25 61.90
C VAL A 15 18.11 -2.23 61.61
N LEU A 16 17.28 -2.46 60.58
CA LEU A 16 16.15 -1.58 60.22
C LEU A 16 14.81 -1.95 60.89
N LEU A 17 14.68 -3.16 61.44
CA LEU A 17 13.43 -3.67 62.04
C LEU A 17 13.13 -3.19 63.47
N ASN A 18 14.00 -2.38 64.09
CA ASN A 18 13.79 -1.83 65.43
C ASN A 18 13.44 -0.34 65.47
N LYS A 19 13.01 0.26 64.35
CA LYS A 19 12.14 1.43 64.45
C LYS A 19 10.72 0.92 64.66
N GLN A 20 10.33 0.77 65.93
CA GLN A 20 8.92 0.93 66.26
C GLN A 20 8.48 2.25 65.61
N VAL A 21 7.56 2.15 64.65
CA VAL A 21 6.88 3.30 64.08
C VAL A 21 6.20 3.96 65.27
N ALA A 22 6.77 5.06 65.76
CA ALA A 22 6.07 5.90 66.71
C ALA A 22 4.74 6.25 66.05
N ALA A 23 3.63 5.84 66.66
CA ALA A 23 2.30 6.21 66.19
C ALA A 23 2.32 7.73 65.99
N GLN A 24 2.21 8.16 64.75
CA GLN A 24 2.29 9.57 64.41
C GLN A 24 1.02 10.19 64.99
N SER A 25 1.15 10.97 66.07
CA SER A 25 -0.01 11.56 66.73
C SER A 25 -0.67 12.57 65.81
N ALA A 26 -2.00 12.63 65.83
CA ALA A 26 -2.75 13.64 65.08
C ALA A 26 -2.18 15.06 65.32
N PRO A 27 -2.13 15.93 64.30
CA PRO A 27 -1.65 17.29 64.47
C PRO A 27 -2.41 18.03 65.58
N ALA A 28 -1.73 18.92 66.31
CA ALA A 28 -2.41 19.76 67.30
C ALA A 28 -3.41 20.70 66.60
N ASN A 29 -4.56 20.96 67.24
CA ASN A 29 -5.59 21.86 66.71
C ASN A 29 -4.98 23.23 66.37
N GLY A 30 -5.29 23.74 65.18
CA GLY A 30 -4.76 25.01 64.66
C GLY A 30 -3.41 24.92 63.96
N THR A 31 -2.83 23.73 63.80
CA THR A 31 -1.58 23.53 63.03
C THR A 31 -1.84 23.67 61.53
N PRO A 32 -1.01 24.38 60.75
CA PRO A 32 -1.15 24.44 59.29
C PRO A 32 -0.90 23.05 58.68
N PHE A 33 -1.82 22.59 57.84
CA PHE A 33 -1.87 21.24 57.29
C PHE A 33 -2.16 21.27 55.79
N MET A 34 -1.70 20.25 55.07
CA MET A 34 -1.96 20.06 53.65
C MET A 34 -2.30 18.59 53.36
N ASN A 35 -3.47 18.33 52.78
CA ASN A 35 -3.74 17.06 52.11
C ASN A 35 -3.11 17.10 50.72
N LEU A 36 -2.24 16.14 50.44
CA LEU A 36 -1.58 15.97 49.15
C LEU A 36 -1.37 14.46 48.95
N PRO A 37 -1.64 13.91 47.75
CA PRO A 37 -1.29 12.53 47.46
C PRO A 37 0.23 12.32 47.57
N ASP A 38 0.64 11.16 48.09
CA ASP A 38 2.05 10.84 48.21
C ASP A 38 2.64 10.43 46.86
N THR A 39 1.88 9.68 46.07
CA THR A 39 2.33 9.18 44.77
C THR A 39 1.18 9.07 43.78
N ILE A 40 1.39 9.49 42.54
CA ILE A 40 0.42 9.37 41.45
C ILE A 40 1.11 8.88 40.16
N CYS A 41 0.31 8.53 39.16
CA CYS A 41 0.80 8.25 37.82
C CYS A 41 1.00 9.52 36.99
N LYS A 42 2.01 9.51 36.11
CA LYS A 42 2.26 10.55 35.10
C LYS A 42 1.02 10.73 34.21
N GLY A 43 0.62 11.98 33.99
CA GLY A 43 -0.57 12.32 33.22
C GLY A 43 -1.88 12.24 34.01
N SER A 44 -1.87 11.71 35.24
CA SER A 44 -2.99 11.80 36.17
C SER A 44 -3.01 13.15 36.89
N PHE A 45 -4.12 13.43 37.56
CA PHE A 45 -4.28 14.63 38.39
C PHE A 45 -4.34 14.32 39.88
N ALA A 46 -3.97 15.31 40.68
CA ALA A 46 -3.99 15.30 42.14
C ALA A 46 -4.74 16.52 42.67
N SER A 47 -5.73 16.29 43.52
CA SER A 47 -6.38 17.34 44.29
C SER A 47 -5.75 17.45 45.66
N MET A 48 -5.51 18.68 46.09
CA MET A 48 -4.90 19.01 47.38
C MET A 48 -5.66 20.13 48.05
N ASN A 49 -5.65 20.17 49.38
CA ASN A 49 -6.15 21.30 50.15
C ASN A 49 -5.21 21.67 51.28
N ALA A 50 -5.28 22.92 51.71
CA ALA A 50 -4.48 23.45 52.80
C ALA A 50 -5.35 24.27 53.76
N PHE A 51 -5.14 24.06 55.05
CA PHE A 51 -5.99 24.58 56.12
C PHE A 51 -5.33 24.48 57.50
N PHE A 52 -6.00 24.98 58.54
CA PHE A 52 -5.59 24.77 59.93
C PHE A 52 -6.35 23.59 60.54
N TRP A 53 -5.61 22.58 61.03
CA TRP A 53 -6.13 21.31 61.52
C TRP A 53 -7.22 21.47 62.60
N ASN A 54 -8.38 20.80 62.44
CA ASN A 54 -9.51 20.79 63.38
C ASN A 54 -9.90 22.16 63.96
N ASN A 55 -9.76 23.22 63.16
CA ASN A 55 -10.04 24.58 63.60
C ASN A 55 -11.13 25.22 62.75
N THR A 56 -12.32 25.39 63.33
CA THR A 56 -13.49 25.95 62.66
C THR A 56 -13.60 27.48 62.79
N SER A 57 -12.82 28.10 63.68
CA SER A 57 -12.81 29.55 63.93
C SER A 57 -11.56 30.28 63.44
N ASN A 58 -10.49 29.54 63.11
CA ASN A 58 -9.22 30.07 62.61
C ASN A 58 -8.91 29.52 61.22
N TYR A 59 -9.28 30.27 60.19
CA TYR A 59 -9.00 29.96 58.78
C TYR A 59 -7.91 30.88 58.21
N ALA A 60 -7.33 30.48 57.09
CA ALA A 60 -6.43 31.33 56.33
C ALA A 60 -7.27 32.33 55.49
N ASP A 61 -6.86 33.59 55.46
CA ASP A 61 -7.45 34.62 54.61
C ASP A 61 -7.11 34.37 53.13
N SER A 62 -5.90 33.85 52.88
CA SER A 62 -5.47 33.43 51.54
C SER A 62 -4.37 32.36 51.59
N ALA A 63 -4.14 31.69 50.46
CA ALA A 63 -3.07 30.72 50.27
C ALA A 63 -2.24 31.02 49.01
N THR A 64 -0.92 30.89 49.12
CA THR A 64 -0.01 30.94 47.97
C THR A 64 0.68 29.60 47.80
N TRP A 65 0.48 28.97 46.65
CA TRP A 65 1.06 27.69 46.26
C TRP A 65 2.30 27.90 45.39
N THR A 66 3.29 27.02 45.55
CA THR A 66 4.49 26.96 44.71
C THR A 66 4.79 25.49 44.44
N ILE A 67 4.87 25.12 43.16
CA ILE A 67 5.14 23.75 42.73
C ILE A 67 6.42 23.78 41.89
N THR A 68 7.35 22.90 42.22
CA THR A 68 8.65 22.78 41.52
C THR A 68 8.95 21.31 41.23
N GLY A 69 9.76 21.01 40.20
CA GLY A 69 10.22 19.65 39.88
C GLY A 69 9.88 19.12 38.48
N GLY A 70 8.98 19.78 37.74
CA GLY A 70 8.58 19.39 36.39
C GLY A 70 7.44 20.25 35.85
N THR A 71 6.91 19.90 34.69
CA THR A 71 5.76 20.55 34.07
C THR A 71 4.45 20.04 34.67
N TYR A 72 3.46 20.92 34.77
CA TYR A 72 2.15 20.61 35.33
C TYR A 72 1.08 21.57 34.78
N ASP A 73 -0.18 21.14 34.79
CA ASP A 73 -1.34 21.96 34.44
C ASP A 73 -2.23 22.17 35.67
N VAL A 74 -2.73 23.39 35.86
CA VAL A 74 -3.69 23.70 36.92
C VAL A 74 -5.10 23.47 36.40
N LEU A 75 -5.82 22.51 36.99
CA LEU A 75 -7.18 22.15 36.57
C LEU A 75 -8.27 22.82 37.41
N PHE A 76 -7.97 23.20 38.65
CA PHE A 76 -8.94 23.81 39.56
C PHE A 76 -8.24 24.65 40.63
N THR A 77 -8.82 25.80 40.97
CA THR A 77 -8.48 26.60 42.16
C THR A 77 -9.76 27.03 42.87
N THR A 78 -9.74 27.09 44.20
CA THR A 78 -10.95 27.31 45.03
C THR A 78 -11.64 28.65 44.80
N ASP A 79 -10.89 29.70 44.46
CA ASP A 79 -11.44 31.03 44.20
C ASP A 79 -11.71 31.30 42.71
N ASN A 80 -11.48 30.30 41.85
CA ASN A 80 -11.74 30.28 40.41
C ASN A 80 -11.38 31.58 39.66
N ARG A 81 -10.29 32.25 40.10
CA ARG A 81 -9.83 33.49 39.44
C ARG A 81 -9.40 33.21 38.00
N PRO A 82 -9.61 34.16 37.07
CA PRO A 82 -9.12 34.04 35.70
C PRO A 82 -7.63 33.66 35.67
N GLY A 83 -7.30 32.58 34.97
CA GLY A 83 -5.92 32.11 34.82
C GLY A 83 -5.41 31.13 35.90
N HIS A 84 -6.28 30.67 36.82
CA HIS A 84 -5.92 29.68 37.85
C HIS A 84 -4.67 30.08 38.66
N GLU A 85 -4.62 31.34 39.10
CA GLU A 85 -3.49 31.89 39.84
C GLU A 85 -3.16 31.06 41.09
N LEU A 86 -1.88 30.76 41.30
CA LEU A 86 -1.41 30.04 42.48
C LEU A 86 -1.13 30.96 43.68
N VAL A 87 -1.19 32.28 43.51
CA VAL A 87 -0.77 33.27 44.51
C VAL A 87 -1.98 33.97 45.13
N GLY A 88 -2.02 34.03 46.45
CA GLY A 88 -3.04 34.77 47.19
C GLY A 88 -4.47 34.26 46.95
N GLN A 89 -4.63 32.95 46.69
CA GLN A 89 -5.93 32.32 46.48
C GLN A 89 -6.82 32.55 47.69
N LEU A 90 -8.04 33.04 47.49
CA LEU A 90 -8.99 33.16 48.61
C LEU A 90 -9.47 31.77 49.01
N ARG A 91 -9.76 31.64 50.31
CA ARG A 91 -10.47 30.47 50.82
C ARG A 91 -11.89 30.41 50.24
N ASP A 92 -12.47 29.23 50.27
CA ASP A 92 -13.91 29.09 50.08
C ASP A 92 -14.67 29.74 51.25
N ASN A 93 -15.48 30.76 50.95
CA ASN A 93 -16.27 31.47 51.95
C ASN A 93 -17.67 30.85 52.19
N SER A 94 -17.98 29.71 51.58
CA SER A 94 -19.20 28.96 51.89
C SER A 94 -19.18 28.48 53.35
N THR A 95 -20.35 28.50 53.98
CA THR A 95 -20.51 28.05 55.37
C THR A 95 -20.01 26.61 55.50
N ASN A 96 -18.96 26.42 56.30
CA ASN A 96 -18.30 25.15 56.64
C ASN A 96 -17.13 24.66 55.75
N ILE A 97 -16.80 25.32 54.63
CA ILE A 97 -15.70 24.83 53.77
C ILE A 97 -14.36 25.51 54.09
N ASN A 98 -14.27 26.83 54.27
CA ASN A 98 -13.13 27.59 54.86
C ASN A 98 -11.69 27.08 54.58
N LYS A 99 -11.45 26.49 53.40
CA LYS A 99 -10.17 25.87 53.01
C LYS A 99 -9.75 26.36 51.64
N ASN A 100 -8.46 26.21 51.34
CA ASN A 100 -7.90 26.49 50.02
C ASN A 100 -7.56 25.17 49.35
N SER A 101 -8.03 24.98 48.12
CA SER A 101 -7.92 23.72 47.38
C SER A 101 -7.51 23.96 45.93
N LEU A 102 -6.80 22.98 45.40
CA LEU A 102 -6.12 23.04 44.12
C LEU A 102 -6.18 21.65 43.47
N THR A 103 -6.37 21.57 42.15
CA THR A 103 -6.18 20.32 41.38
C THR A 103 -5.12 20.54 40.31
N ILE A 104 -4.12 19.66 40.28
CA ILE A 104 -2.96 19.73 39.38
C ILE A 104 -2.85 18.44 38.58
N LYS A 105 -2.68 18.54 37.25
CA LYS A 105 -2.23 17.42 36.41
C LYS A 105 -0.72 17.47 36.29
N PHE A 106 -0.04 16.40 36.66
CA PHE A 106 1.43 16.33 36.59
C PHE A 106 1.87 15.60 35.33
N ASN A 107 2.70 16.25 34.51
CA ASN A 107 3.00 15.79 33.14
C ASN A 107 4.31 15.01 33.02
N ASP A 108 5.22 15.12 34.01
CA ASP A 108 6.52 14.45 34.00
C ASP A 108 6.62 13.40 35.11
N ALA A 109 7.31 12.28 34.84
CA ALA A 109 7.63 11.28 35.86
C ALA A 109 8.83 11.75 36.70
N SER A 110 8.58 12.59 37.69
CA SER A 110 9.60 13.13 38.60
C SER A 110 9.07 13.27 40.04
N GLN A 111 9.94 13.71 40.95
CA GLN A 111 9.51 14.16 42.27
C GLN A 111 9.22 15.66 42.20
N TYR A 112 8.00 16.04 42.57
CA TYR A 112 7.61 17.44 42.69
C TYR A 112 7.62 17.85 44.16
N GLN A 113 7.93 19.11 44.42
CA GLN A 113 7.81 19.72 45.74
C GLN A 113 6.67 20.73 45.72
N VAL A 114 5.63 20.48 46.50
CA VAL A 114 4.50 21.39 46.71
C VAL A 114 4.73 22.16 48.01
N THR A 115 4.71 23.48 47.91
CA THR A 115 4.77 24.40 49.05
C THR A 115 3.50 25.24 49.05
N VAL A 116 2.85 25.37 50.21
CA VAL A 116 1.78 26.35 50.42
C VAL A 116 2.14 27.28 51.57
N VAL A 117 1.83 28.56 51.40
CA VAL A 117 1.89 29.57 52.44
C VAL A 117 0.48 30.02 52.74
N LEU A 118 -0.02 29.70 53.92
CA LEU A 118 -1.30 30.16 54.46
C LEU A 118 -1.10 31.51 55.16
N PHE A 119 -1.88 32.51 54.77
CA PHE A 119 -1.85 33.85 55.35
C PHE A 119 -3.03 34.04 56.30
N ARG A 120 -2.78 34.57 57.49
CA ARG A 120 -3.83 34.94 58.44
C ARG A 120 -3.48 36.25 59.14
N GLY A 121 -4.21 37.32 58.84
CA GLY A 121 -3.79 38.68 59.14
C GLY A 121 -2.38 38.92 58.60
N ASN A 122 -1.46 39.35 59.48
CA ASN A 122 -0.05 39.57 59.11
C ASN A 122 0.84 38.32 59.25
N ASN A 123 0.30 37.21 59.78
CA ASN A 123 1.08 35.99 60.02
C ASN A 123 1.09 35.08 58.78
N LYS A 124 2.22 34.38 58.57
CA LYS A 124 2.42 33.43 57.48
C LYS A 124 2.78 32.06 58.03
N TYR A 125 2.16 31.02 57.48
CA TYR A 125 2.37 29.64 57.89
C TYR A 125 2.69 28.79 56.66
N THR A 126 3.86 28.16 56.64
CA THR A 126 4.34 27.41 55.47
C THR A 126 4.24 25.90 55.69
N VAL A 127 3.65 25.18 54.75
CA VAL A 127 3.66 23.71 54.70
C VAL A 127 4.34 23.27 53.39
N LYS A 128 5.23 22.29 53.48
CA LYS A 128 5.95 21.71 52.34
C LYS A 128 5.75 20.20 52.33
N LYS A 129 5.29 19.65 51.21
CA LYS A 129 5.17 18.20 51.00
C LYS A 129 5.65 17.80 49.60
N PRO A 130 6.41 16.70 49.46
CA PRO A 130 6.74 16.16 48.15
C PRO A 130 5.57 15.32 47.61
N ILE A 131 5.49 15.18 46.29
CA ILE A 131 4.66 14.20 45.59
C ILE A 131 5.51 13.47 44.56
N TYR A 132 5.39 12.16 44.50
CA TYR A 132 6.13 11.32 43.55
C TYR A 132 5.26 10.97 42.35
N VAL A 133 5.70 11.34 41.15
CA VAL A 133 4.99 11.01 39.91
C VAL A 133 5.72 9.87 39.21
N LYS A 134 5.03 8.73 39.05
CA LYS A 134 5.58 7.50 38.48
C LYS A 134 5.08 7.30 37.06
N ASP A 135 5.94 6.76 36.21
CA ASP A 135 5.52 6.30 34.90
C ASP A 135 4.67 5.03 35.05
N CYS A 136 3.39 5.14 34.70
CA CYS A 136 2.42 4.05 34.70
C CYS A 136 1.92 3.76 33.28
N THR A 137 2.66 4.17 32.25
CA THR A 137 2.24 4.04 30.84
C THR A 137 1.93 2.59 30.51
N ILE A 138 0.71 2.36 30.00
CA ILE A 138 0.31 1.09 29.42
C ILE A 138 0.89 1.02 28.02
N GLN A 139 1.63 -0.04 27.69
CA GLN A 139 2.21 -0.19 26.35
C GLN A 139 1.09 -0.36 25.32
N PRO A 140 1.10 0.38 24.19
CA PRO A 140 0.11 0.20 23.14
C PRO A 140 0.22 -1.22 22.54
N CYS A 141 -0.91 -1.91 22.35
CA CYS A 141 -0.92 -3.15 21.57
C CYS A 141 -0.72 -2.77 20.08
N LEU A 142 0.29 -3.36 19.42
CA LEU A 142 0.69 -2.99 18.05
C LEU A 142 -0.06 -3.79 16.97
N GLY A 143 -0.40 -5.06 17.23
CA GLY A 143 -1.11 -5.91 16.27
C GLY A 143 -2.64 -5.84 16.36
N ASN A 144 -3.33 -6.30 15.29
CA ASN A 144 -4.79 -6.33 15.19
C ASN A 144 -5.35 -7.74 15.36
N THR A 145 -5.48 -8.25 16.59
CA THR A 145 -6.31 -9.44 16.87
C THR A 145 -6.73 -9.50 18.33
N THR A 146 -7.95 -9.99 18.57
CA THR A 146 -8.44 -10.32 19.91
C THR A 146 -8.23 -11.80 20.24
N SER A 147 -7.84 -12.10 21.47
CA SER A 147 -7.77 -13.47 21.99
C SER A 147 -9.12 -13.92 22.56
N LYS A 148 -9.37 -15.23 22.66
CA LYS A 148 -10.49 -15.78 23.49
C LYS A 148 -10.44 -15.35 24.96
N SER A 149 -9.27 -14.91 25.39
CA SER A 149 -8.96 -14.41 26.72
C SER A 149 -9.45 -12.98 26.93
N ASP A 150 -9.69 -12.27 25.83
CA ASP A 150 -10.01 -10.85 25.87
C ASP A 150 -11.42 -10.67 26.40
N PHE A 151 -11.57 -9.71 27.30
CA PHE A 151 -12.88 -9.29 27.72
C PHE A 151 -12.87 -7.81 28.08
N LEU A 152 -14.06 -7.24 27.99
CA LEU A 152 -14.42 -5.96 28.56
C LEU A 152 -15.55 -6.22 29.56
N GLU A 153 -15.39 -5.75 30.78
CA GLU A 153 -16.47 -5.65 31.76
C GLU A 153 -16.84 -4.17 31.89
N ASP A 154 -17.92 -3.80 31.23
CA ASP A 154 -18.57 -2.48 31.24
C ASP A 154 -19.78 -2.45 32.21
N PHE A 155 -19.96 -3.53 32.99
CA PHE A 155 -21.08 -3.74 33.91
C PHE A 155 -22.49 -3.61 33.28
N GLY A 156 -22.57 -3.64 31.94
CA GLY A 156 -23.79 -3.59 31.15
C GLY A 156 -24.52 -2.25 31.15
N LYS A 157 -25.75 -2.24 30.63
CA LYS A 157 -26.57 -1.01 30.46
C LYS A 157 -27.84 -1.04 31.29
N PHE A 158 -28.26 0.12 31.78
CA PHE A 158 -29.53 0.40 32.44
C PHE A 158 -30.44 1.22 31.52
N LYS A 159 -31.76 1.20 31.77
CA LYS A 159 -32.68 2.16 31.14
C LYS A 159 -32.39 3.56 31.69
N LYS A 160 -32.59 4.60 30.88
CA LYS A 160 -32.26 6.00 31.23
C LYS A 160 -32.88 6.55 32.53
N ASN A 161 -33.92 5.90 33.05
CA ASN A 161 -34.58 6.23 34.33
C ASN A 161 -34.62 5.02 35.29
N ALA A 162 -33.67 4.08 35.17
CA ALA A 162 -33.61 2.93 36.06
C ALA A 162 -33.40 3.41 37.51
N THR A 163 -34.19 2.85 38.43
CA THR A 163 -34.11 3.13 39.88
C THR A 163 -33.36 2.04 40.64
N ASP A 164 -33.19 0.86 40.03
CA ASP A 164 -32.68 -0.34 40.68
C ASP A 164 -31.25 -0.64 40.23
N SER A 165 -30.38 -0.92 41.20
CA SER A 165 -28.99 -1.39 40.98
C SER A 165 -28.91 -2.91 40.83
N ARG A 166 -27.71 -3.43 40.52
CA ARG A 166 -27.45 -4.89 40.40
C ARG A 166 -26.21 -5.31 41.18
N SER A 167 -26.14 -6.59 41.53
CA SER A 167 -24.92 -7.25 42.04
C SER A 167 -24.06 -7.79 40.89
N ASN A 168 -22.77 -8.02 41.14
CA ASN A 168 -21.89 -8.75 40.21
C ASN A 168 -21.07 -9.79 40.99
N ALA A 169 -21.09 -11.05 40.54
CA ALA A 169 -20.41 -12.16 41.21
C ALA A 169 -18.88 -12.05 41.20
N ALA A 170 -18.31 -11.23 40.30
CA ALA A 170 -16.88 -10.93 40.28
C ALA A 170 -16.46 -9.96 41.39
N VAL A 171 -17.40 -9.32 42.10
CA VAL A 171 -17.10 -8.46 43.27
C VAL A 171 -17.10 -9.32 44.52
N THR A 172 -15.91 -9.62 45.03
CA THR A 172 -15.71 -10.68 46.05
C THR A 172 -15.40 -10.13 47.45
N GLY A 173 -14.84 -8.92 47.55
CA GLY A 173 -14.44 -8.32 48.83
C GLY A 173 -15.50 -7.42 49.47
N TYR A 174 -16.56 -7.05 48.74
CA TYR A 174 -17.55 -6.06 49.16
C TYR A 174 -18.96 -6.65 49.20
N ASN A 175 -19.80 -6.12 50.08
CA ASN A 175 -21.18 -6.55 50.25
C ASN A 175 -22.10 -5.76 49.31
N TYR A 176 -22.93 -6.45 48.54
CA TYR A 176 -23.87 -5.80 47.65
C TYR A 176 -24.99 -5.11 48.45
N VAL A 177 -25.21 -3.82 48.18
CA VAL A 177 -26.31 -3.04 48.77
C VAL A 177 -27.16 -2.42 47.65
N PRO A 178 -28.43 -2.85 47.47
CA PRO A 178 -29.29 -2.28 46.45
C PRO A 178 -29.55 -0.77 46.64
N MET A 179 -29.47 0.00 45.57
CA MET A 179 -30.12 1.31 45.46
C MET A 179 -31.65 1.09 45.42
N PRO A 180 -32.47 1.62 46.37
CA PRO A 180 -32.72 3.05 46.62
C PRO A 180 -33.01 3.36 48.13
N LEU A 181 -31.99 3.36 48.98
CA LEU A 181 -32.11 3.75 50.38
C LEU A 181 -31.70 5.22 50.54
N ASN A 182 -32.36 5.97 51.45
CA ASN A 182 -32.10 7.38 51.77
C ASN A 182 -30.67 7.63 52.33
N GLY A 183 -29.62 7.25 51.60
CA GLY A 183 -28.19 7.40 51.94
C GLY A 183 -27.70 6.61 53.17
N ALA A 184 -28.58 6.18 54.07
CA ALA A 184 -28.22 5.78 55.43
C ALA A 184 -27.57 4.39 55.59
N ASN A 185 -27.58 3.53 54.56
CA ASN A 185 -27.15 2.12 54.68
C ASN A 185 -25.99 1.73 53.74
N PHE A 186 -25.39 2.66 52.99
CA PHE A 186 -24.23 2.38 52.14
C PHE A 186 -22.93 2.58 52.94
N ILE A 187 -22.71 1.69 53.91
CA ILE A 187 -21.58 1.73 54.85
C ILE A 187 -20.28 1.22 54.21
N ASP A 188 -19.18 1.36 54.93
CA ASP A 188 -17.88 0.74 54.63
C ASP A 188 -18.02 -0.72 54.17
N ASP A 189 -17.25 -1.07 53.14
CA ASP A 189 -17.29 -2.36 52.46
C ASP A 189 -18.59 -2.67 51.69
N SER A 190 -19.41 -1.66 51.38
CA SER A 190 -20.58 -1.79 50.50
C SER A 190 -20.24 -1.51 49.04
N TYR A 191 -20.90 -2.20 48.11
CA TYR A 191 -20.84 -1.88 46.68
C TYR A 191 -22.22 -1.99 46.01
N ASN A 192 -22.36 -1.37 44.84
CA ASN A 192 -23.40 -1.72 43.87
C ASN A 192 -22.91 -1.52 42.44
N ILE A 193 -23.65 -2.08 41.48
CA ILE A 193 -23.53 -1.73 40.07
C ILE A 193 -24.68 -0.80 39.69
N PHE A 194 -24.37 0.42 39.27
CA PHE A 194 -25.38 1.41 38.88
C PHE A 194 -24.87 2.43 37.87
N TRP A 195 -25.78 3.21 37.28
CA TRP A 195 -25.46 4.12 36.17
C TRP A 195 -25.03 5.53 36.60
N HIS A 196 -25.13 5.85 37.89
CA HIS A 196 -24.56 7.08 38.42
C HIS A 196 -23.95 6.91 39.81
N THR A 197 -22.91 7.68 40.12
CA THR A 197 -22.16 7.57 41.37
C THR A 197 -22.85 8.13 42.61
N GLN A 198 -23.94 8.91 42.46
CA GLN A 198 -24.62 9.56 43.60
C GLN A 198 -25.50 8.60 44.41
N ILE A 199 -24.87 7.62 45.05
CA ILE A 199 -25.51 6.66 45.98
C ILE A 199 -25.64 7.29 47.37
N ARG A 200 -24.66 8.11 47.75
CA ARG A 200 -24.68 8.99 48.92
C ARG A 200 -24.86 10.44 48.45
N SER A 201 -25.53 11.28 49.23
CA SER A 201 -25.89 12.64 48.83
C SER A 201 -24.67 13.55 48.71
N GLU A 202 -23.61 13.24 49.45
CA GLU A 202 -22.33 13.93 49.48
C GLU A 202 -21.38 13.52 48.35
N TRP A 203 -21.65 12.44 47.62
CA TRP A 203 -20.84 12.03 46.46
C TRP A 203 -21.23 12.81 45.20
N VAL A 204 -20.28 12.93 44.27
CA VAL A 204 -20.56 13.54 42.97
C VAL A 204 -21.60 12.72 42.20
N LYS A 205 -22.38 13.38 41.35
CA LYS A 205 -23.24 12.70 40.37
C LYS A 205 -22.52 12.62 39.02
N ALA A 206 -21.75 11.57 38.83
CA ALA A 206 -21.13 11.23 37.55
C ALA A 206 -21.86 10.06 36.90
N THR A 207 -21.93 10.04 35.57
CA THR A 207 -22.34 8.87 34.78
C THR A 207 -21.17 7.93 34.58
N ASP A 208 -21.47 6.73 34.08
CA ASP A 208 -20.50 5.74 33.61
C ASP A 208 -19.54 6.29 32.54
N HIS A 209 -18.46 5.56 32.27
CA HIS A 209 -17.46 5.91 31.26
C HIS A 209 -17.79 5.35 29.87
N THR A 210 -18.38 4.14 29.79
CA THR A 210 -18.71 3.44 28.52
C THR A 210 -19.61 4.27 27.60
N GLY A 211 -20.46 5.12 28.18
CA GLY A 211 -21.28 6.10 27.50
C GLY A 211 -22.75 5.70 27.39
N SER A 212 -23.60 6.72 27.29
CA SER A 212 -25.05 6.58 27.25
C SER A 212 -25.62 6.77 25.84
N THR A 213 -26.70 6.04 25.50
CA THR A 213 -27.51 6.27 24.29
C THR A 213 -28.78 7.05 24.64
N VAL A 214 -29.63 7.33 23.64
CA VAL A 214 -30.92 8.01 23.88
C VAL A 214 -31.85 7.25 24.84
N ASP A 215 -31.78 5.91 24.85
CA ASP A 215 -32.69 5.03 25.60
C ASP A 215 -32.02 4.30 26.78
N SER A 216 -30.69 4.29 26.85
CA SER A 216 -29.93 3.53 27.87
C SER A 216 -28.72 4.28 28.38
N VAL A 217 -28.31 3.98 29.60
CA VAL A 217 -27.14 4.54 30.30
C VAL A 217 -26.24 3.37 30.72
N GLY A 218 -24.92 3.52 30.71
CA GLY A 218 -24.02 2.43 31.10
C GLY A 218 -23.98 2.22 32.61
N GLY A 219 -23.49 1.08 33.05
CA GLY A 219 -23.31 0.73 34.45
C GLY A 219 -21.86 0.89 34.87
N MET A 220 -21.63 1.08 36.16
CA MET A 220 -20.28 1.05 36.74
C MET A 220 -20.34 0.39 38.11
N LEU A 221 -19.21 -0.13 38.58
CA LEU A 221 -19.06 -0.57 39.97
C LEU A 221 -18.79 0.64 40.86
N ILE A 222 -19.58 0.82 41.91
CA ILE A 222 -19.42 1.92 42.89
C ILE A 222 -19.23 1.29 44.26
N ALA A 223 -18.17 1.67 44.98
CA ALA A 223 -17.80 1.06 46.25
C ALA A 223 -17.44 2.09 47.32
N ASN A 224 -18.05 1.93 48.51
CA ASN A 224 -17.65 2.63 49.74
C ASN A 224 -16.58 1.79 50.42
N SER A 225 -15.35 2.31 50.48
CA SER A 225 -14.17 1.51 50.78
C SER A 225 -13.67 1.71 52.21
N SER A 226 -13.62 0.65 53.01
CA SER A 226 -13.07 0.73 54.36
C SER A 226 -11.54 0.80 54.38
N ILE A 227 -10.97 0.94 55.59
CA ILE A 227 -9.53 0.83 55.83
C ILE A 227 -8.94 -0.55 55.50
N ASN A 228 -9.77 -1.59 55.42
CA ASN A 228 -9.33 -2.94 55.11
C ASN A 228 -9.04 -3.07 53.61
N LYS A 229 -7.88 -3.66 53.28
CA LYS A 229 -7.52 -3.97 51.89
C LYS A 229 -8.36 -5.15 51.40
N LYS A 230 -9.33 -4.87 50.55
CA LYS A 230 -10.26 -5.86 49.98
C LYS A 230 -10.30 -5.77 48.46
N SER A 231 -10.72 -6.86 47.84
CA SER A 231 -10.79 -7.01 46.38
C SER A 231 -12.09 -6.44 45.84
N PHE A 232 -11.99 -5.45 44.96
CA PHE A 232 -13.15 -4.89 44.25
C PHE A 232 -13.64 -5.82 43.15
N TYR A 233 -12.71 -6.44 42.42
CA TYR A 233 -13.03 -7.30 41.29
C TYR A 233 -12.06 -8.46 41.23
N THR A 234 -12.59 -9.67 41.04
CA THR A 234 -11.81 -10.90 40.85
C THR A 234 -12.41 -11.68 39.70
N LYS A 235 -11.61 -11.94 38.66
CA LYS A 235 -11.97 -12.86 37.59
C LYS A 235 -11.03 -14.06 37.60
N ASN A 236 -11.60 -15.23 37.87
CA ASN A 236 -10.84 -16.48 37.95
C ASN A 236 -10.75 -17.17 36.60
N ASN A 237 -9.72 -18.00 36.41
CA ASN A 237 -9.53 -18.88 35.26
C ASN A 237 -9.55 -18.15 33.91
N VAL A 238 -9.07 -16.91 33.86
CA VAL A 238 -8.85 -16.19 32.60
C VAL A 238 -7.78 -16.95 31.84
N GLN A 239 -8.18 -17.59 30.74
CA GLN A 239 -7.24 -18.32 29.89
C GLN A 239 -6.21 -17.33 29.36
N VAL A 240 -4.95 -17.72 29.28
CA VAL A 240 -3.89 -16.91 28.70
C VAL A 240 -2.95 -17.79 27.89
N CYS A 241 -2.31 -17.19 26.91
CA CYS A 241 -1.27 -17.83 26.12
C CYS A 241 0.05 -17.76 26.86
N PRO A 242 0.80 -18.86 27.02
CA PRO A 242 2.19 -18.80 27.46
C PRO A 242 3.05 -17.91 26.55
N GLY A 243 3.88 -17.04 27.16
CA GLY A 243 4.83 -16.15 26.45
C GLY A 243 4.24 -14.88 25.82
N SER A 244 2.92 -14.70 25.91
CA SER A 244 2.18 -13.60 25.28
C SER A 244 2.06 -12.37 26.18
N SER A 245 1.96 -11.20 25.55
CA SER A 245 1.74 -9.93 26.23
C SER A 245 0.25 -9.60 26.33
N TYR A 246 -0.15 -9.00 27.46
CA TYR A 246 -1.52 -8.58 27.75
C TYR A 246 -1.53 -7.21 28.42
N ASN A 247 -2.52 -6.39 28.12
CA ASN A 247 -2.84 -5.19 28.88
C ASN A 247 -3.98 -5.48 29.85
N PHE A 248 -3.81 -5.09 31.11
CA PHE A 248 -4.88 -5.11 32.11
C PHE A 248 -5.13 -3.68 32.57
N SER A 249 -6.32 -3.15 32.31
CA SER A 249 -6.66 -1.75 32.59
C SER A 249 -8.11 -1.59 33.02
N ALA A 250 -8.40 -0.49 33.70
CA ALA A 250 -9.76 -0.06 34.02
C ALA A 250 -9.80 1.47 34.18
N TRP A 251 -10.99 2.04 34.07
CA TRP A 251 -11.24 3.45 34.36
C TRP A 251 -11.70 3.62 35.79
N PHE A 252 -11.16 4.63 36.47
CA PHE A 252 -11.46 4.93 37.86
C PHE A 252 -11.91 6.37 38.03
N LEU A 253 -12.82 6.56 38.97
CA LEU A 253 -13.27 7.85 39.44
C LEU A 253 -13.31 7.83 40.96
N ASN A 254 -12.61 8.77 41.61
CA ASN A 254 -12.85 9.03 43.03
C ASN A 254 -14.18 9.77 43.16
N VAL A 255 -15.16 9.19 43.85
CA VAL A 255 -16.56 9.70 43.87
C VAL A 255 -16.76 10.85 44.85
N ASN A 256 -15.73 11.21 45.60
CA ASN A 256 -15.84 12.25 46.62
C ASN A 256 -15.99 13.63 45.99
N SER A 257 -17.04 14.34 46.44
CA SER A 257 -17.28 15.70 46.01
C SER A 257 -16.31 16.69 46.62
N TYR A 258 -16.32 17.90 46.08
CA TYR A 258 -15.62 19.04 46.65
C TYR A 258 -15.96 19.25 48.14
N GLY A 259 -17.22 19.06 48.54
CA GLY A 259 -17.64 19.14 49.94
C GLY A 259 -17.07 18.01 50.80
N VAL A 260 -17.00 16.79 50.27
CA VAL A 260 -16.37 15.66 50.98
C VAL A 260 -14.88 15.91 51.18
N PHE A 261 -14.16 16.33 50.14
CA PHE A 261 -12.73 16.59 50.20
C PHE A 261 -12.37 17.74 51.14
N ASN A 262 -13.13 18.84 51.10
CA ASN A 262 -12.80 20.06 51.84
C ASN A 262 -13.55 20.26 53.15
N ASN A 263 -14.58 19.48 53.45
CA ASN A 263 -15.27 19.58 54.74
C ASN A 263 -15.21 18.25 55.48
N ASN A 264 -15.94 17.25 54.98
CA ASN A 264 -16.21 16.01 55.73
C ASN A 264 -14.93 15.21 56.01
N CYS A 265 -14.08 15.03 55.00
CA CYS A 265 -12.88 14.20 55.07
C CYS A 265 -11.57 14.98 55.15
N ALA A 266 -11.59 16.31 55.11
CA ALA A 266 -10.37 17.11 55.11
C ALA A 266 -9.48 16.83 56.33
N ALA A 267 -10.09 16.65 57.50
CA ALA A 267 -9.47 16.14 58.73
C ALA A 267 -10.28 14.96 59.29
N GLY A 268 -10.85 14.16 58.39
CA GLY A 268 -11.74 13.04 58.74
C GLY A 268 -10.98 11.86 59.35
N ASN A 269 -9.72 11.67 58.97
CA ASN A 269 -8.81 10.68 59.56
C ASN A 269 -7.77 11.37 60.45
N TRP A 270 -7.02 10.59 61.23
CA TRP A 270 -6.04 11.10 62.20
C TRP A 270 -4.85 11.83 61.57
N ASP A 271 -4.59 11.61 60.27
CA ASP A 271 -3.54 12.18 59.44
C ASP A 271 -4.06 12.85 58.15
N GLY A 272 -5.36 13.06 58.03
CA GLY A 272 -5.97 13.90 56.99
C GLY A 272 -6.87 13.13 56.05
N TYR A 273 -6.85 13.48 54.77
CA TYR A 273 -7.64 12.85 53.72
C TYR A 273 -6.92 11.62 53.17
N HIS A 274 -7.61 10.49 53.08
CA HIS A 274 -7.07 9.27 52.48
C HIS A 274 -7.50 9.13 51.02
N TYR A 275 -6.56 9.25 50.09
CA TYR A 275 -6.86 9.09 48.67
C TYR A 275 -7.20 7.64 48.32
N ALA A 276 -8.15 7.47 47.39
CA ALA A 276 -8.44 6.17 46.82
C ALA A 276 -7.21 5.62 46.10
N GLY A 277 -7.05 4.30 46.02
CA GLY A 277 -5.95 3.72 45.27
C GLY A 277 -6.03 2.21 45.22
N VAL A 278 -5.77 1.66 44.04
CA VAL A 278 -5.90 0.24 43.78
C VAL A 278 -4.64 -0.36 43.17
N THR A 279 -4.55 -1.66 43.31
CA THR A 279 -3.54 -2.48 42.64
C THR A 279 -4.22 -3.52 41.78
N PHE A 280 -3.82 -3.56 40.52
CA PHE A 280 -4.07 -4.66 39.60
C PHE A 280 -3.08 -5.78 39.89
N LEU A 281 -3.58 -6.98 40.14
CA LEU A 281 -2.80 -8.19 40.34
C LEU A 281 -3.15 -9.20 39.25
N ILE A 282 -2.10 -9.83 38.73
CA ILE A 282 -2.22 -11.00 37.85
C ILE A 282 -1.59 -12.17 38.59
N ILE A 283 -2.40 -13.16 38.92
CA ILE A 283 -2.05 -14.22 39.86
C ILE A 283 -2.12 -15.57 39.16
N ASN A 284 -1.08 -16.39 39.33
CA ASN A 284 -1.13 -17.81 39.03
C ASN A 284 -1.45 -18.59 40.29
N LYS A 285 -2.66 -19.14 40.37
CA LYS A 285 -3.08 -19.97 41.52
C LYS A 285 -2.47 -21.38 41.52
N LYS A 286 -1.84 -21.81 40.42
CA LYS A 286 -1.28 -23.16 40.24
C LYS A 286 -2.26 -24.29 40.59
N GLY A 287 -3.56 -24.06 40.36
CA GLY A 287 -4.63 -24.99 40.71
C GLY A 287 -4.89 -25.15 42.23
N SER A 288 -4.25 -24.35 43.09
CA SER A 288 -4.42 -24.41 44.55
C SER A 288 -5.45 -23.40 45.06
N THR A 289 -6.23 -23.78 46.07
CA THR A 289 -7.10 -22.87 46.83
C THR A 289 -6.37 -22.16 47.97
N ASN A 290 -5.14 -22.55 48.30
CA ASN A 290 -4.34 -21.93 49.35
C ASN A 290 -3.58 -20.71 48.80
N ALA A 291 -3.95 -19.51 49.27
CA ALA A 291 -3.35 -18.25 48.85
C ALA A 291 -1.84 -18.14 49.06
N ALA A 292 -1.27 -18.89 50.03
CA ALA A 292 0.18 -18.91 50.27
C ALA A 292 0.98 -19.59 49.15
N LEU A 293 0.32 -20.35 48.27
CA LEU A 293 0.95 -21.05 47.14
C LEU A 293 0.77 -20.32 45.80
N TRP A 294 0.07 -19.19 45.80
CA TRP A 294 -0.17 -18.40 44.60
C TRP A 294 1.04 -17.53 44.25
N ASP A 295 1.35 -17.44 42.96
CA ASP A 295 2.37 -16.51 42.47
C ASP A 295 1.70 -15.24 41.94
N THR A 296 2.08 -14.07 42.45
CA THR A 296 1.78 -12.81 41.78
C THR A 296 2.75 -12.63 40.61
N LEU A 297 2.25 -12.77 39.39
CA LEU A 297 3.04 -12.66 38.16
C LEU A 297 3.29 -11.20 37.76
N ALA A 298 2.32 -10.32 37.99
CA ALA A 298 2.45 -8.89 37.76
C ALA A 298 1.62 -8.06 38.73
N ARG A 299 2.06 -6.82 38.91
CA ARG A 299 1.47 -5.82 39.80
C ARG A 299 1.51 -4.45 39.14
N PHE A 300 0.36 -3.82 38.96
CA PHE A 300 0.27 -2.44 38.50
C PHE A 300 -0.48 -1.61 39.52
N LYS A 301 0.11 -0.51 39.96
CA LYS A 301 -0.50 0.38 40.96
C LYS A 301 -1.04 1.60 40.26
N THR A 302 -2.26 2.00 40.60
CA THR A 302 -2.77 3.34 40.28
C THR A 302 -2.07 4.41 41.11
N TYR A 303 -1.46 3.97 42.22
CA TYR A 303 -1.12 4.82 43.35
C TYR A 303 -2.37 5.58 43.82
N ASP A 304 -2.27 6.88 44.11
CA ASP A 304 -3.40 7.65 44.62
C ASP A 304 -4.26 8.15 43.45
N VAL A 305 -5.52 7.74 43.43
CA VAL A 305 -6.57 8.20 42.52
C VAL A 305 -7.30 9.37 43.17
N SER A 306 -6.99 10.57 42.69
CA SER A 306 -7.66 11.80 43.16
C SER A 306 -8.96 12.06 42.39
N MET A 307 -9.85 12.85 43.00
CA MET A 307 -10.97 13.47 42.29
C MET A 307 -10.48 14.66 41.45
N ASN A 308 -11.30 15.14 40.52
CA ASN A 308 -11.12 16.47 39.93
C ASN A 308 -12.18 17.39 40.54
N LEU A 309 -11.74 18.44 41.23
CA LEU A 309 -12.63 19.34 41.98
C LEU A 309 -13.47 20.26 41.08
N SER A 310 -13.11 20.42 39.81
CA SER A 310 -13.89 21.24 38.85
C SER A 310 -15.12 20.49 38.33
N TYR A 311 -14.92 19.24 37.90
CA TYR A 311 -15.97 18.34 37.41
C TYR A 311 -15.48 16.89 37.44
N SER A 312 -16.40 15.94 37.58
CA SER A 312 -16.10 14.51 37.59
C SER A 312 -15.34 14.09 36.32
N THR A 313 -14.16 13.50 36.50
CA THR A 313 -13.29 13.09 35.39
C THR A 313 -12.78 11.68 35.64
N TRP A 314 -13.06 10.75 34.72
CA TRP A 314 -12.55 9.39 34.75
C TRP A 314 -11.07 9.36 34.35
N GLN A 315 -10.29 8.48 34.99
CA GLN A 315 -8.87 8.27 34.71
C GLN A 315 -8.60 6.79 34.44
N GLN A 316 -7.93 6.50 33.33
CA GLN A 316 -7.53 5.14 32.99
C GLN A 316 -6.23 4.78 33.70
N TYR A 317 -6.21 3.61 34.32
CA TYR A 317 -5.01 3.02 34.90
C TYR A 317 -4.88 1.56 34.52
N GLY A 318 -3.67 1.02 34.61
CA GLY A 318 -3.40 -0.38 34.28
C GLY A 318 -1.93 -0.67 34.09
N GLY A 319 -1.63 -1.72 33.34
CA GLY A 319 -0.29 -2.01 32.89
C GLY A 319 -0.21 -3.20 31.94
N SER A 320 0.99 -3.41 31.42
CA SER A 320 1.30 -4.46 30.44
C SER A 320 2.06 -5.61 31.08
N PHE A 321 1.64 -6.83 30.80
CA PHE A 321 2.14 -8.06 31.40
C PHE A 321 2.47 -9.10 30.33
N LYS A 322 3.67 -9.68 30.39
CA LYS A 322 4.04 -10.84 29.56
C LYS A 322 3.93 -12.12 30.37
N THR A 323 3.10 -13.04 29.93
CA THR A 323 2.90 -14.33 30.61
C THR A 323 4.19 -15.16 30.58
N PRO A 324 4.59 -15.76 31.71
CA PRO A 324 5.70 -16.71 31.73
C PRO A 324 5.38 -17.96 30.89
N GLY A 325 6.44 -18.63 30.41
CA GLY A 325 6.31 -19.92 29.73
C GLY A 325 5.61 -20.97 30.61
N GLY A 326 4.68 -21.73 30.03
CA GLY A 326 3.87 -22.75 30.70
C GLY A 326 2.64 -22.24 31.48
N VAL A 327 2.42 -20.93 31.61
CA VAL A 327 1.22 -20.38 32.27
C VAL A 327 0.07 -20.27 31.27
N THR A 328 -0.98 -21.07 31.45
CA THR A 328 -2.15 -21.13 30.55
C THR A 328 -3.41 -20.48 31.09
N ALA A 329 -3.43 -20.12 32.38
CA ALA A 329 -4.54 -19.41 33.01
C ALA A 329 -4.05 -18.54 34.17
N VAL A 330 -4.73 -17.41 34.38
CA VAL A 330 -4.48 -16.49 35.49
C VAL A 330 -5.78 -16.09 36.18
N THR A 331 -5.67 -15.62 37.42
CA THR A 331 -6.69 -14.83 38.09
C THR A 331 -6.32 -13.36 37.99
N LEU A 332 -7.27 -12.54 37.55
CA LEU A 332 -7.14 -11.08 37.54
C LEU A 332 -7.85 -10.52 38.76
N GLU A 333 -7.20 -9.59 39.46
CA GLU A 333 -7.75 -9.01 40.67
C GLU A 333 -7.46 -7.50 40.74
N ILE A 334 -8.45 -6.71 41.14
CA ILE A 334 -8.30 -5.29 41.47
C ILE A 334 -8.56 -5.15 42.96
N VAL A 335 -7.54 -4.74 43.71
CA VAL A 335 -7.56 -4.70 45.19
C VAL A 335 -7.34 -3.28 45.68
N ASN A 336 -8.11 -2.86 46.69
CA ASN A 336 -7.83 -1.65 47.45
C ASN A 336 -6.45 -1.78 48.12
N ASP A 337 -5.47 -0.98 47.69
CA ASP A 337 -4.09 -1.09 48.18
C ASP A 337 -3.69 0.03 49.16
N ARG A 338 -4.59 0.99 49.39
CA ARG A 338 -4.41 2.17 50.25
C ARG A 338 -5.10 2.03 51.61
N LEU A 339 -4.64 2.84 52.56
CA LEU A 339 -5.34 3.02 53.83
C LEU A 339 -6.65 3.74 53.51
N GLY A 340 -7.77 3.07 53.74
CA GLY A 340 -9.10 3.64 53.52
C GLY A 340 -9.67 4.39 54.73
N ASP A 341 -11.00 4.57 54.76
CA ASP A 341 -11.84 5.39 55.67
C ASP A 341 -12.35 6.67 54.97
N CYS A 342 -12.22 7.87 55.55
CA CYS A 342 -12.79 9.07 54.93
C CYS A 342 -11.93 9.52 53.73
N GLY A 343 -12.32 9.17 52.50
CA GLY A 343 -11.68 9.70 51.28
C GLY A 343 -11.49 8.74 50.09
N ASN A 344 -11.55 7.44 50.31
CA ASN A 344 -11.09 6.43 49.35
C ASN A 344 -12.22 5.76 48.55
N ASP A 345 -13.39 6.37 48.52
CA ASP A 345 -14.55 5.88 47.78
C ASP A 345 -14.34 5.99 46.27
N ILE A 346 -14.67 4.92 45.53
CA ILE A 346 -14.26 4.79 44.13
C ILE A 346 -15.38 4.20 43.28
N ALA A 347 -15.44 4.65 42.03
CA ALA A 347 -16.15 3.99 40.96
C ALA A 347 -15.14 3.41 39.95
N ILE A 348 -15.46 2.22 39.44
CA ILE A 348 -14.64 1.44 38.51
C ILE A 348 -15.51 1.09 37.31
N ASP A 349 -14.97 1.30 36.11
CA ASP A 349 -15.66 0.99 34.87
C ASP A 349 -14.69 0.51 33.79
N ASP A 350 -15.23 -0.10 32.74
CA ASP A 350 -14.51 -0.57 31.54
C ASP A 350 -13.25 -1.37 31.89
N ILE A 351 -13.41 -2.43 32.70
CA ILE A 351 -12.30 -3.33 33.06
C ILE A 351 -11.95 -4.18 31.83
N GLY A 352 -10.82 -3.87 31.21
CA GLY A 352 -10.30 -4.54 30.03
C GLY A 352 -9.11 -5.43 30.34
N PHE A 353 -9.14 -6.65 29.81
CA PHE A 353 -7.96 -7.50 29.69
C PHE A 353 -7.81 -7.89 28.22
N ASN A 354 -6.72 -7.45 27.58
CA ASN A 354 -6.56 -7.55 26.13
C ASN A 354 -5.22 -8.17 25.76
N TYR A 355 -5.24 -9.15 24.88
CA TYR A 355 -4.06 -9.73 24.26
C TYR A 355 -3.40 -8.72 23.33
N CYS A 356 -2.12 -8.44 23.55
CA CYS A 356 -1.31 -7.60 22.67
C CYS A 356 -0.43 -8.49 21.78
N SER A 357 -0.93 -8.89 20.60
CA SER A 357 -0.12 -9.60 19.62
C SER A 357 1.00 -8.70 19.05
N PRO A 358 2.17 -9.27 18.69
CA PRO A 358 3.13 -8.55 17.86
C PRO A 358 2.57 -8.41 16.45
N ASP A 359 3.16 -7.53 15.66
CA ASP A 359 2.96 -7.56 14.22
C ASP A 359 3.63 -8.82 13.65
N ILE A 360 2.88 -9.65 12.92
CA ILE A 360 3.42 -10.85 12.27
C ILE A 360 3.12 -10.79 10.78
N TYR A 361 4.15 -11.02 9.98
CA TYR A 361 4.11 -10.95 8.54
C TYR A 361 4.73 -12.19 7.90
N SER A 362 4.21 -12.58 6.74
CA SER A 362 4.87 -13.51 5.83
C SER A 362 5.14 -12.82 4.50
N PHE A 363 6.35 -12.98 3.98
CA PHE A 363 6.83 -12.35 2.75
C PHE A 363 7.41 -13.38 1.80
N ILE A 364 7.25 -13.15 0.50
CA ILE A 364 7.88 -13.99 -0.52
C ILE A 364 9.36 -13.65 -0.59
N ASP A 365 10.20 -14.68 -0.49
CA ASP A 365 11.66 -14.64 -0.54
C ASP A 365 12.34 -13.63 0.41
N GLY A 366 11.64 -13.23 1.48
CA GLY A 366 12.16 -12.30 2.49
C GLY A 366 12.38 -10.88 1.99
N GLN A 367 11.79 -10.48 0.85
CA GLN A 367 11.85 -9.11 0.36
C GLN A 367 10.92 -8.21 1.19
N ILE A 368 11.53 -7.34 1.99
CA ILE A 368 10.84 -6.40 2.88
C ILE A 368 10.45 -5.08 2.20
N ASP A 369 10.83 -4.89 0.93
CA ASP A 369 10.56 -3.66 0.18
C ASP A 369 9.16 -3.71 -0.45
N THR A 370 8.28 -2.79 -0.04
CA THR A 370 6.90 -2.61 -0.54
C THR A 370 6.08 -3.91 -0.72
N GLU A 371 5.55 -4.46 0.37
CA GLU A 371 4.40 -5.40 0.41
C GLU A 371 4.31 -6.49 -0.69
N LEU A 372 5.40 -7.22 -1.00
CA LEU A 372 5.32 -8.45 -1.81
C LEU A 372 4.69 -9.61 -1.00
N ARG A 373 3.42 -9.43 -0.64
CA ARG A 373 2.52 -10.44 -0.05
C ARG A 373 1.69 -11.16 -1.10
N ALA A 374 1.84 -10.81 -2.38
CA ALA A 374 1.24 -11.53 -3.47
C ALA A 374 2.24 -11.66 -4.63
N ASP A 375 2.33 -12.86 -5.21
CA ASP A 375 3.06 -13.09 -6.45
C ASP A 375 2.32 -14.09 -7.34
N SER A 376 2.63 -14.07 -8.63
CA SER A 376 2.12 -15.01 -9.62
C SER A 376 3.26 -15.84 -10.19
N LEU A 377 3.14 -17.16 -10.10
CA LEU A 377 4.13 -18.11 -10.58
C LEU A 377 3.49 -19.18 -11.45
N CYS A 378 4.27 -19.74 -12.37
CA CYS A 378 3.83 -20.91 -13.13
C CYS A 378 3.78 -22.15 -12.23
N GLU A 379 2.92 -23.11 -12.56
CA GLU A 379 2.90 -24.41 -11.88
C GLU A 379 4.30 -25.04 -11.78
N GLY A 380 4.63 -25.58 -10.62
CA GLY A 380 5.90 -26.25 -10.32
C GLY A 380 7.04 -25.32 -9.90
N ALA A 381 6.86 -24.00 -9.96
CA ALA A 381 7.88 -23.05 -9.54
C ALA A 381 8.39 -23.22 -8.10
N PRO A 382 9.71 -23.24 -7.86
CA PRO A 382 10.25 -23.15 -6.50
C PRO A 382 10.11 -21.73 -5.94
N ILE A 383 9.76 -21.62 -4.65
CA ILE A 383 9.56 -20.35 -3.95
C ILE A 383 9.82 -20.52 -2.45
N THR A 384 10.23 -19.45 -1.77
CA THR A 384 10.35 -19.42 -0.31
C THR A 384 9.43 -18.36 0.28
N ILE A 385 8.81 -18.65 1.42
CA ILE A 385 8.03 -17.69 2.21
C ILE A 385 8.71 -17.54 3.56
N LYS A 386 9.06 -16.30 3.93
CA LYS A 386 9.74 -15.99 5.19
C LYS A 386 8.80 -15.26 6.15
N ALA A 387 8.76 -15.72 7.38
CA ALA A 387 8.05 -15.11 8.49
C ALA A 387 8.92 -14.06 9.19
N LEU A 388 8.34 -12.89 9.47
CA LEU A 388 8.94 -11.82 10.28
C LEU A 388 7.92 -11.36 11.32
N TYR A 389 8.40 -10.82 12.43
CA TYR A 389 7.54 -10.20 13.43
C TYR A 389 8.18 -8.94 13.99
N SER A 390 7.39 -8.06 14.61
CA SER A 390 7.88 -6.85 15.28
C SER A 390 7.11 -6.60 16.58
N PRO A 391 7.79 -6.25 17.68
CA PRO A 391 9.25 -6.10 17.80
C PRO A 391 9.98 -7.46 17.90
N ASP A 392 11.07 -7.64 17.14
CA ASP A 392 11.94 -8.83 17.14
C ASP A 392 13.25 -8.62 17.93
N GLY A 393 13.25 -7.62 18.81
CA GLY A 393 14.41 -7.22 19.61
C GLY A 393 15.47 -6.43 18.85
N HIS A 394 15.41 -6.29 17.52
CA HIS A 394 16.39 -5.47 16.79
C HIS A 394 15.95 -4.01 16.73
N LEU A 395 16.77 -3.13 17.33
CA LEU A 395 16.56 -1.69 17.30
C LEU A 395 16.96 -1.10 15.94
N PRO A 396 16.46 0.10 15.55
CA PRO A 396 16.80 0.74 14.27
C PRO A 396 18.30 0.97 14.02
N ASN A 397 19.10 0.96 15.08
CA ASN A 397 20.56 1.06 15.01
C ASN A 397 21.27 -0.29 14.79
N GLY A 398 20.51 -1.37 14.57
CA GLY A 398 21.00 -2.74 14.37
C GLY A 398 21.36 -3.51 15.63
N THR A 399 21.16 -2.93 16.83
CA THR A 399 21.48 -3.60 18.11
C THR A 399 20.33 -4.49 18.56
N TYR A 400 20.63 -5.70 19.02
CA TYR A 400 19.64 -6.62 19.61
C TYR A 400 19.47 -6.35 21.11
N ASP A 401 18.24 -6.02 21.55
CA ASP A 401 17.81 -5.97 22.94
C ASP A 401 16.79 -7.08 23.24
N PRO A 402 17.17 -8.13 23.98
CA PRO A 402 16.27 -9.25 24.30
C PRO A 402 15.09 -8.85 25.20
N ASN A 403 15.10 -7.67 25.81
CA ASN A 403 13.96 -7.16 26.58
C ASN A 403 12.89 -6.52 25.70
N GLN A 404 13.24 -6.13 24.47
CA GLN A 404 12.32 -5.61 23.46
C GLN A 404 11.81 -6.70 22.52
N ASP A 405 12.38 -7.89 22.57
CA ASP A 405 11.95 -9.03 21.76
C ASP A 405 10.62 -9.61 22.25
N TYR A 406 9.65 -9.68 21.34
CA TYR A 406 8.36 -10.26 21.65
C TYR A 406 8.45 -11.77 21.91
N PHE A 407 9.29 -12.53 21.22
CA PHE A 407 9.41 -13.98 21.45
C PHE A 407 10.83 -14.34 21.91
N LYS A 408 10.96 -15.07 23.02
CA LYS A 408 12.28 -15.56 23.46
C LYS A 408 12.69 -16.81 22.69
N ASN A 409 11.78 -17.76 22.52
CA ASN A 409 11.98 -18.99 21.75
C ASN A 409 10.78 -19.21 20.82
N PRO A 410 10.76 -18.57 19.63
CA PRO A 410 9.63 -18.67 18.72
C PRO A 410 9.53 -20.08 18.10
N ILE A 411 8.31 -20.63 18.14
CA ILE A 411 7.87 -21.81 17.40
C ILE A 411 6.99 -21.33 16.25
N TYR A 412 7.26 -21.83 15.04
CA TYR A 412 6.52 -21.46 13.84
C TYR A 412 5.58 -22.59 13.44
N GLN A 413 4.36 -22.24 13.04
CA GLN A 413 3.36 -23.17 12.53
C GLN A 413 2.71 -22.57 11.29
N TRP A 414 3.04 -23.13 10.12
CA TRP A 414 2.49 -22.65 8.85
C TRP A 414 1.14 -23.27 8.52
N PHE A 415 0.24 -22.46 7.97
CA PHE A 415 -1.08 -22.85 7.49
C PHE A 415 -1.29 -22.39 6.06
N TYR A 416 -2.12 -23.12 5.30
CA TYR A 416 -2.57 -22.73 3.98
C TYR A 416 -4.10 -22.71 3.86
N SER A 417 -4.61 -21.93 2.93
CA SER A 417 -6.03 -21.80 2.60
C SER A 417 -6.21 -21.72 1.07
N ASN A 418 -7.40 -22.13 0.59
CA ASN A 418 -7.79 -21.98 -0.81
C ASN A 418 -8.60 -20.71 -1.09
N THR A 419 -9.24 -20.11 -0.07
CA THR A 419 -10.12 -18.94 -0.26
C THR A 419 -9.54 -17.65 0.32
N GLY A 420 -8.66 -17.77 1.32
CA GLY A 420 -8.05 -16.65 2.03
C GLY A 420 -8.98 -15.99 3.05
N ASP A 421 -10.07 -16.64 3.44
CA ASP A 421 -11.02 -16.09 4.41
C ASP A 421 -10.43 -16.12 5.83
N GLU A 422 -10.01 -14.95 6.31
CA GLU A 422 -9.43 -14.79 7.65
C GLU A 422 -10.47 -15.01 8.77
N ASN A 423 -11.76 -14.85 8.47
CA ASN A 423 -12.85 -14.97 9.45
C ASN A 423 -13.34 -16.40 9.64
N ASN A 424 -12.90 -17.34 8.80
CA ASN A 424 -13.28 -18.75 8.86
C ASN A 424 -12.08 -19.65 9.21
N PRO A 425 -11.86 -20.00 10.49
CA PRO A 425 -10.73 -20.84 10.91
C PRO A 425 -10.72 -22.23 10.25
N ALA A 426 -11.87 -22.76 9.83
CA ALA A 426 -11.96 -24.06 9.16
C ALA A 426 -11.40 -24.04 7.72
N ASP A 427 -11.19 -22.87 7.14
CA ASP A 427 -10.58 -22.69 5.82
C ASP A 427 -9.03 -22.78 5.85
N TRP A 428 -8.42 -22.89 7.04
CA TRP A 428 -6.97 -22.91 7.21
C TRP A 428 -6.45 -24.26 7.68
N PHE A 429 -5.63 -24.90 6.85
CA PHE A 429 -5.09 -26.24 7.06
C PHE A 429 -3.60 -26.19 7.38
N PRO A 430 -3.07 -27.03 8.29
CA PRO A 430 -1.66 -27.03 8.62
C PRO A 430 -0.80 -27.47 7.42
N VAL A 431 0.34 -26.82 7.23
CA VAL A 431 1.35 -27.22 6.26
C VAL A 431 2.24 -28.28 6.90
N VAL A 432 2.54 -29.37 6.17
CA VAL A 432 3.42 -30.44 6.61
C VAL A 432 4.63 -30.55 5.70
N ASN A 433 5.78 -30.93 6.25
CA ASN A 433 6.96 -31.24 5.44
C ASN A 433 6.72 -32.51 4.61
N GLY A 434 7.19 -32.53 3.36
CA GLY A 434 6.98 -33.62 2.40
C GLY A 434 6.51 -33.11 1.04
N ASN A 435 6.57 -33.97 0.00
CA ASN A 435 6.19 -33.62 -1.38
C ASN A 435 6.83 -32.32 -1.91
N GLY A 436 8.10 -32.08 -1.56
CA GLY A 436 8.84 -30.88 -1.97
C GLY A 436 8.60 -29.64 -1.10
N ILE A 437 7.85 -29.75 0.00
CA ILE A 437 7.69 -28.69 1.01
C ILE A 437 8.60 -28.96 2.20
N SER A 438 9.36 -27.95 2.65
CA SER A 438 10.22 -28.03 3.84
C SER A 438 10.16 -26.75 4.67
N GLY A 439 10.47 -26.84 5.96
CA GLY A 439 10.52 -25.67 6.85
C GLY A 439 9.18 -25.27 7.48
N ALA A 440 8.17 -26.15 7.46
CA ALA A 440 6.84 -25.91 8.02
C ALA A 440 6.80 -25.60 9.53
N ALA A 441 7.91 -25.86 10.25
CA ALA A 441 8.09 -25.53 11.67
C ALA A 441 9.17 -24.46 11.92
N THR A 442 9.60 -23.75 10.88
CA THR A 442 10.67 -22.75 10.94
C THR A 442 10.18 -21.39 10.45
N ASN A 443 11.00 -20.35 10.59
CA ASN A 443 10.70 -19.02 10.07
C ASN A 443 10.70 -18.94 8.53
N THR A 444 11.06 -20.03 7.84
CA THR A 444 11.22 -20.07 6.38
C THR A 444 10.54 -21.31 5.82
N LEU A 445 9.48 -21.13 5.04
CA LEU A 445 8.77 -22.20 4.34
C LEU A 445 9.25 -22.27 2.89
N THR A 446 9.82 -23.39 2.47
CA THR A 446 10.40 -23.56 1.14
C THR A 446 9.62 -24.59 0.32
N PHE A 447 9.34 -24.23 -0.92
CA PHE A 447 8.74 -25.09 -1.94
C PHE A 447 9.81 -25.39 -3.01
N ALA A 448 10.13 -26.66 -3.17
CA ALA A 448 11.03 -27.15 -4.22
C ALA A 448 10.33 -27.20 -5.58
N ASP A 449 11.11 -27.43 -6.65
CA ASP A 449 10.59 -27.60 -8.00
C ASP A 449 9.54 -28.74 -8.04
N GLY A 450 8.39 -28.46 -8.64
CA GLY A 450 7.23 -29.35 -8.71
C GLY A 450 6.34 -29.44 -7.46
N ALA A 451 6.67 -28.74 -6.36
CA ALA A 451 5.91 -28.83 -5.10
C ALA A 451 4.54 -28.12 -5.17
N LEU A 452 4.48 -26.95 -5.82
CA LEU A 452 3.24 -26.19 -6.02
C LEU A 452 2.52 -26.67 -7.28
N LYS A 453 1.45 -27.44 -7.11
CA LYS A 453 0.60 -27.92 -8.21
C LYS A 453 -0.54 -26.96 -8.50
N GLY A 454 -0.73 -26.66 -9.77
CA GLY A 454 -1.81 -25.81 -10.30
C GLY A 454 -2.95 -26.65 -10.86
N ASP A 455 -3.86 -25.97 -11.56
CA ASP A 455 -4.84 -26.62 -12.43
C ASP A 455 -4.44 -26.34 -13.89
N PRO A 456 -4.35 -27.37 -14.75
CA PRO A 456 -3.99 -27.19 -16.15
C PRO A 456 -4.95 -26.31 -16.96
N ASN A 457 -6.18 -26.07 -16.46
CA ASN A 457 -7.23 -25.36 -17.18
C ASN A 457 -7.63 -24.03 -16.56
N GLN A 458 -7.16 -23.71 -15.34
CA GLN A 458 -7.57 -22.50 -14.62
C GLN A 458 -6.52 -22.01 -13.62
N ILE A 459 -6.56 -20.72 -13.31
CA ILE A 459 -5.69 -20.11 -12.30
C ILE A 459 -6.09 -20.61 -10.91
N VAL A 460 -5.11 -21.03 -10.11
CA VAL A 460 -5.32 -21.48 -8.73
C VAL A 460 -4.72 -20.45 -7.77
N HIS A 461 -5.47 -20.06 -6.74
CA HIS A 461 -4.95 -19.24 -5.65
C HIS A 461 -4.69 -20.09 -4.41
N LYS A 462 -3.55 -19.87 -3.77
CA LYS A 462 -3.19 -20.44 -2.47
C LYS A 462 -2.78 -19.33 -1.53
N TYR A 463 -3.29 -19.36 -0.31
CA TYR A 463 -2.99 -18.39 0.72
C TYR A 463 -2.19 -19.08 1.81
N TYR A 464 -1.12 -18.46 2.28
CA TYR A 464 -0.26 -18.99 3.34
C TYR A 464 -0.15 -18.01 4.48
N ARG A 465 -0.21 -18.49 5.71
CA ARG A 465 0.02 -17.67 6.91
C ARG A 465 0.79 -18.47 7.94
N VAL A 466 1.39 -17.79 8.90
CA VAL A 466 2.13 -18.43 10.00
C VAL A 466 1.59 -17.98 11.34
N ASN A 467 1.48 -18.93 12.26
CA ASN A 467 1.36 -18.63 13.68
C ASN A 467 2.77 -18.69 14.30
N ILE A 468 3.12 -17.67 15.07
CA ILE A 468 4.34 -17.69 15.89
C ILE A 468 3.91 -17.77 17.35
N LEU A 469 4.47 -18.75 18.05
CA LEU A 469 4.16 -19.08 19.44
C LEU A 469 5.44 -19.04 20.26
N GLU A 470 5.35 -18.74 21.55
CA GLU A 470 6.47 -19.02 22.47
C GLU A 470 6.55 -20.52 22.76
N SER A 471 7.76 -21.04 22.90
CA SER A 471 7.97 -22.43 23.29
C SER A 471 7.27 -22.80 24.60
N GLY A 472 6.59 -23.94 24.61
CA GLY A 472 5.71 -24.37 25.71
C GLY A 472 4.26 -23.89 25.62
N ASN A 473 3.91 -23.10 24.60
CA ASN A 473 2.52 -22.81 24.24
C ASN A 473 1.93 -23.94 23.39
N VAL A 474 1.14 -24.82 24.01
CA VAL A 474 0.43 -25.94 23.35
C VAL A 474 -0.97 -25.56 22.82
N SER A 475 -1.33 -24.27 22.89
CA SER A 475 -2.68 -23.78 22.58
C SER A 475 -2.73 -23.00 21.26
N ASN A 476 -3.92 -22.91 20.65
CA ASN A 476 -4.16 -22.24 19.37
C ASN A 476 -4.35 -20.71 19.50
N CYS A 477 -3.81 -20.09 20.53
CA CYS A 477 -4.12 -18.70 20.88
C CYS A 477 -3.11 -17.68 20.30
N ALA A 478 -2.28 -18.10 19.33
CA ALA A 478 -1.48 -17.17 18.53
C ALA A 478 -2.36 -16.33 17.62
N SER A 479 -1.91 -15.10 17.40
CA SER A 479 -2.37 -14.30 16.27
C SER A 479 -1.70 -14.83 15.00
N PRO A 480 -2.46 -15.13 13.94
CA PRO A 480 -1.85 -15.46 12.65
C PRO A 480 -1.21 -14.23 12.02
N SER A 481 -0.18 -14.46 11.19
CA SER A 481 0.30 -13.44 10.27
C SER A 481 -0.80 -13.02 9.31
N LYS A 482 -0.70 -11.79 8.79
CA LYS A 482 -1.37 -11.48 7.51
C LYS A 482 -0.91 -12.47 6.45
N TYR A 483 -1.83 -12.96 5.63
CA TYR A 483 -1.50 -14.01 4.67
C TYR A 483 -0.64 -13.50 3.50
N THR A 484 0.06 -14.43 2.87
CA THR A 484 0.72 -14.30 1.57
C THR A 484 -0.10 -15.06 0.52
N LYS A 485 -0.47 -14.40 -0.58
CA LYS A 485 -1.19 -14.98 -1.71
C LYS A 485 -0.23 -15.44 -2.81
N ILE A 486 -0.26 -16.72 -3.15
CA ILE A 486 0.42 -17.27 -4.31
C ILE A 486 -0.62 -17.58 -5.39
N THR A 487 -0.45 -16.98 -6.57
CA THR A 487 -1.26 -17.27 -7.75
C THR A 487 -0.51 -18.23 -8.65
N ILE A 488 -1.04 -19.44 -8.83
CA ILE A 488 -0.46 -20.49 -9.67
C ILE A 488 -1.15 -20.45 -11.04
N LEU A 489 -0.40 -20.09 -12.07
CA LEU A 489 -0.89 -20.01 -13.44
C LEU A 489 -0.84 -21.38 -14.15
N PRO A 490 -1.81 -21.70 -15.04
CA PRO A 490 -1.75 -22.90 -15.88
C PRO A 490 -0.48 -22.94 -16.71
N LYS A 491 0.10 -24.13 -16.82
CA LYS A 491 1.31 -24.35 -17.62
C LYS A 491 0.96 -24.39 -19.12
N PRO A 492 1.63 -23.63 -19.99
CA PRO A 492 1.47 -23.79 -21.44
C PRO A 492 1.90 -25.19 -21.89
N LYS A 493 1.38 -25.73 -23.00
CA LYS A 493 1.73 -27.09 -23.45
C LYS A 493 2.70 -27.05 -24.62
N VAL A 494 3.82 -27.78 -24.54
CA VAL A 494 4.74 -27.93 -25.69
C VAL A 494 4.13 -28.88 -26.72
N THR A 495 4.02 -28.41 -27.95
CA THR A 495 3.58 -29.17 -29.12
C THR A 495 4.70 -29.20 -30.16
N ILE A 496 4.82 -30.30 -30.90
CA ILE A 496 5.86 -30.50 -31.91
C ILE A 496 5.22 -30.96 -33.21
N SER A 497 5.65 -30.40 -34.35
CA SER A 497 5.18 -30.85 -35.68
C SER A 497 5.66 -32.28 -35.99
N SER A 498 4.83 -33.06 -36.70
CA SER A 498 5.17 -34.43 -37.15
C SER A 498 5.54 -34.47 -38.64
N GLY A 499 6.15 -35.57 -39.12
CA GLY A 499 6.55 -35.72 -40.51
C GLY A 499 6.72 -37.17 -40.99
N ARG A 500 6.59 -37.42 -42.30
CA ARG A 500 6.81 -38.72 -42.96
C ARG A 500 7.66 -38.56 -44.21
N ILE A 501 8.74 -39.33 -44.36
CA ILE A 501 9.77 -39.16 -45.39
C ILE A 501 10.21 -40.50 -46.02
N CYS A 502 10.82 -40.49 -47.21
CA CYS A 502 11.53 -41.66 -47.76
C CYS A 502 12.95 -41.75 -47.16
N ILE A 503 13.51 -42.97 -47.03
CA ILE A 503 14.88 -43.16 -46.54
C ILE A 503 15.89 -42.35 -47.37
N GLY A 504 16.60 -41.44 -46.70
CA GLY A 504 17.57 -40.51 -47.30
C GLY A 504 17.11 -39.05 -47.44
N GLU A 505 15.85 -38.73 -47.08
CA GLU A 505 15.32 -37.35 -47.08
C GLU A 505 15.40 -36.69 -45.67
N SER A 506 15.04 -35.40 -45.58
CA SER A 506 15.03 -34.62 -44.33
C SER A 506 13.65 -34.05 -44.01
N VAL A 507 13.40 -33.70 -42.75
CA VAL A 507 12.20 -32.98 -42.32
C VAL A 507 12.51 -31.91 -41.26
N ASP A 508 11.84 -30.76 -41.35
CA ASP A 508 11.90 -29.70 -40.34
C ASP A 508 10.84 -29.91 -39.26
N LEU A 509 11.28 -30.01 -38.01
CA LEU A 509 10.41 -30.08 -36.83
C LEU A 509 10.35 -28.71 -36.17
N THR A 510 9.15 -28.27 -35.78
CA THR A 510 8.91 -27.00 -35.07
C THR A 510 8.31 -27.31 -33.71
N ALA A 511 8.88 -26.75 -32.64
CA ALA A 511 8.35 -26.77 -31.28
C ALA A 511 7.64 -25.44 -30.98
N ASP A 512 6.41 -25.52 -30.45
CA ASP A 512 5.55 -24.37 -30.15
C ASP A 512 4.77 -24.61 -28.84
N GLY A 513 4.24 -23.57 -28.22
CA GLY A 513 3.63 -23.62 -26.89
C GLY A 513 3.80 -22.36 -26.05
N GLY A 514 4.24 -21.23 -26.62
CA GLY A 514 4.35 -19.95 -25.91
C GLY A 514 5.51 -19.86 -24.89
N TYR A 515 6.50 -20.74 -24.97
CA TYR A 515 7.70 -20.72 -24.13
C TYR A 515 8.79 -19.78 -24.66
N SER A 516 9.61 -19.22 -23.77
CA SER A 516 10.70 -18.28 -24.10
C SER A 516 11.82 -18.94 -24.89
N THR A 517 12.15 -20.20 -24.58
CA THR A 517 13.18 -20.99 -25.28
C THR A 517 12.77 -22.46 -25.41
N TYR A 518 13.34 -23.17 -26.39
CA TYR A 518 13.13 -24.60 -26.60
C TYR A 518 14.47 -25.35 -26.69
N GLU A 519 14.59 -26.46 -25.98
CA GLU A 519 15.75 -27.36 -25.98
C GLU A 519 15.34 -28.74 -26.52
N TRP A 520 15.94 -29.19 -27.62
CA TRP A 520 15.70 -30.51 -28.19
C TRP A 520 16.60 -31.56 -27.53
N LYS A 521 16.03 -32.68 -27.09
CA LYS A 521 16.75 -33.80 -26.45
C LYS A 521 17.49 -34.66 -27.50
N VAL A 522 18.44 -34.03 -28.18
CA VAL A 522 19.39 -34.64 -29.10
C VAL A 522 20.81 -34.46 -28.56
N ASN A 523 21.80 -35.16 -29.11
CA ASN A 523 23.20 -35.04 -28.67
C ASN A 523 24.08 -34.54 -29.83
N PRO A 524 24.70 -33.35 -29.72
CA PRO A 524 24.58 -32.36 -28.64
C PRO A 524 23.19 -31.70 -28.59
N VAL A 525 22.80 -31.16 -27.43
CA VAL A 525 21.51 -30.47 -27.23
C VAL A 525 21.39 -29.31 -28.21
N TYR A 526 20.26 -29.23 -28.91
CA TYR A 526 19.99 -28.17 -29.88
C TYR A 526 18.98 -27.17 -29.32
N ILE A 527 19.30 -25.87 -29.38
CA ILE A 527 18.47 -24.79 -28.82
C ILE A 527 17.82 -24.02 -29.97
N GLY A 528 16.48 -23.90 -29.93
CA GLY A 528 15.72 -23.12 -30.89
C GLY A 528 14.35 -23.73 -31.22
N PRO A 529 13.42 -22.91 -31.76
CA PRO A 529 12.05 -23.35 -32.04
C PRO A 529 11.94 -24.31 -33.23
N LYS A 530 12.99 -24.45 -34.06
CA LYS A 530 13.00 -25.32 -35.25
C LYS A 530 14.29 -26.13 -35.38
N MET A 531 14.17 -27.42 -35.70
CA MET A 531 15.28 -28.37 -35.89
C MET A 531 15.04 -29.26 -37.12
N THR A 532 16.01 -29.36 -38.03
CA THR A 532 15.99 -30.28 -39.18
C THR A 532 16.60 -31.63 -38.80
N VAL A 533 15.95 -32.73 -39.19
CA VAL A 533 16.40 -34.10 -38.86
C VAL A 533 16.45 -35.02 -40.08
N PHE A 534 17.40 -35.97 -40.07
CA PHE A 534 17.65 -36.96 -41.14
C PHE A 534 17.56 -38.41 -40.60
N PRO A 535 16.39 -38.88 -40.14
CA PRO A 535 16.28 -40.22 -39.59
C PRO A 535 16.42 -41.30 -40.67
N ASP A 536 17.21 -42.34 -40.37
CA ASP A 536 17.36 -43.57 -41.15
C ASP A 536 16.27 -44.62 -40.85
N SER A 537 15.56 -44.45 -39.73
CA SER A 537 14.43 -45.26 -39.29
C SER A 537 13.41 -44.41 -38.53
N THR A 538 12.15 -44.85 -38.49
CA THR A 538 11.08 -44.22 -37.70
C THR A 538 11.51 -44.06 -36.23
N ARG A 539 11.46 -42.83 -35.69
CA ARG A 539 11.86 -42.51 -34.31
C ARG A 539 11.12 -41.28 -33.77
N ASP A 540 11.13 -41.13 -32.44
CA ASP A 540 10.49 -40.02 -31.72
C ASP A 540 11.52 -38.93 -31.37
N TYR A 541 11.13 -37.67 -31.53
CA TYR A 541 11.92 -36.50 -31.16
C TYR A 541 11.23 -35.74 -30.03
N TRP A 542 12.00 -35.31 -29.04
CA TRP A 542 11.52 -34.62 -27.84
C TRP A 542 12.08 -33.20 -27.76
N ALA A 543 11.26 -32.25 -27.31
CA ALA A 543 11.67 -30.89 -26.99
C ALA A 543 11.16 -30.46 -25.62
N ILE A 544 11.94 -29.64 -24.92
CA ILE A 544 11.60 -29.01 -23.65
C ILE A 544 11.36 -27.53 -23.92
N GLY A 545 10.19 -27.01 -23.55
CA GLY A 545 9.93 -25.56 -23.52
C GLY A 545 10.28 -25.00 -22.14
N ILE A 546 11.00 -23.88 -22.12
CA ILE A 546 11.44 -23.18 -20.90
C ILE A 546 10.91 -21.75 -20.94
N ALA A 547 10.19 -21.34 -19.89
CA ALA A 547 9.67 -19.98 -19.74
C ALA A 547 10.20 -19.37 -18.44
N ASP A 548 10.64 -18.13 -18.54
CA ASP A 548 11.12 -17.34 -17.42
C ASP A 548 9.93 -16.59 -16.79
N TYR A 549 9.75 -16.69 -15.46
CA TYR A 549 8.74 -15.94 -14.70
C TYR A 549 9.36 -15.33 -13.44
N GLY A 550 9.21 -14.01 -13.29
CA GLY A 550 9.73 -13.29 -12.14
C GLY A 550 11.26 -13.42 -11.95
N TRP A 551 11.74 -12.82 -10.86
CA TRP A 551 13.17 -12.77 -10.55
C TRP A 551 13.47 -13.42 -9.21
N ASN A 552 14.35 -14.43 -9.17
CA ASN A 552 14.89 -14.95 -7.92
C ASN A 552 15.99 -14.02 -7.43
N SER A 553 15.65 -13.13 -6.51
CA SER A 553 16.59 -12.15 -5.94
C SER A 553 17.69 -12.76 -5.07
N VAL A 554 17.49 -13.98 -4.55
CA VAL A 554 18.51 -14.69 -3.76
C VAL A 554 19.58 -15.31 -4.64
N LYS A 555 19.19 -15.85 -5.81
CA LYS A 555 20.10 -16.49 -6.77
C LYS A 555 20.57 -15.57 -7.90
N ASN A 556 19.94 -14.42 -8.06
CA ASN A 556 20.19 -13.45 -9.13
C ASN A 556 19.95 -14.02 -10.55
N GLU A 557 18.89 -14.81 -10.70
CA GLU A 557 18.51 -15.50 -11.94
C GLU A 557 16.97 -15.45 -12.13
N PRO A 558 16.44 -15.49 -13.38
CA PRO A 558 15.01 -15.62 -13.61
C PRO A 558 14.52 -17.01 -13.15
N ARG A 559 13.31 -17.08 -12.56
CA ARG A 559 12.75 -18.40 -12.22
C ARG A 559 12.22 -19.07 -13.48
N GLN A 560 12.39 -20.39 -13.60
CA GLN A 560 12.05 -21.14 -14.81
C GLN A 560 10.98 -22.19 -14.56
N CYS A 561 10.08 -22.35 -15.51
CA CYS A 561 9.16 -23.50 -15.59
C CYS A 561 9.42 -24.24 -16.90
N LYS A 562 9.34 -25.58 -16.84
CA LYS A 562 9.73 -26.45 -17.95
C LYS A 562 8.63 -27.44 -18.30
N ASP A 563 8.27 -27.55 -19.57
CA ASP A 563 7.39 -28.61 -20.11
C ASP A 563 8.06 -29.38 -21.23
N SER A 564 7.60 -30.61 -21.52
CA SER A 564 8.15 -31.39 -22.64
C SER A 564 7.06 -31.98 -23.53
N GLY A 565 7.28 -31.88 -24.84
CA GLY A 565 6.47 -32.54 -25.88
C GLY A 565 7.31 -33.50 -26.72
N PHE A 566 6.63 -34.36 -27.48
CA PHE A 566 7.28 -35.23 -28.47
C PHE A 566 6.46 -35.35 -29.76
N ALA A 567 7.14 -35.66 -30.87
CA ALA A 567 6.52 -36.04 -32.14
C ALA A 567 7.27 -37.20 -32.80
N ARG A 568 6.52 -38.06 -33.51
CA ARG A 568 7.07 -39.21 -34.25
C ARG A 568 7.32 -38.85 -35.71
N VAL A 569 8.54 -39.14 -36.21
CA VAL A 569 8.87 -39.05 -37.64
C VAL A 569 8.92 -40.46 -38.24
N ILE A 570 8.18 -40.69 -39.33
CA ILE A 570 8.05 -42.00 -40.00
C ILE A 570 8.95 -42.07 -41.25
N VAL A 571 9.74 -43.15 -41.41
CA VAL A 571 10.66 -43.36 -42.54
C VAL A 571 10.28 -44.60 -43.35
N ASP A 572 10.00 -44.44 -44.65
CA ASP A 572 9.63 -45.53 -45.58
C ASP A 572 10.85 -46.10 -46.36
N LYS A 573 10.86 -47.41 -46.67
CA LYS A 573 11.95 -48.13 -47.38
C LYS A 573 11.71 -48.26 -48.90
N LYS A 574 12.79 -48.32 -49.71
CA LYS A 574 12.76 -48.53 -51.18
C LYS A 574 12.47 -50.02 -51.56
N PRO A 575 11.57 -50.32 -52.53
CA PRO A 575 11.26 -51.69 -53.01
C PRO A 575 12.25 -52.23 -54.08
N VAL A 576 12.23 -53.55 -54.39
CA VAL A 576 13.08 -54.25 -55.40
C VAL A 576 12.22 -54.97 -56.47
N THR A 577 12.59 -54.96 -57.77
CA THR A 577 11.72 -55.36 -58.93
C THR A 577 12.40 -56.20 -60.05
N ALA A 578 11.65 -57.08 -60.79
CA ALA A 578 12.13 -57.90 -61.96
C ALA A 578 11.03 -58.32 -63.02
N ILE A 579 11.27 -58.29 -64.36
CA ILE A 579 10.33 -58.63 -65.49
C ILE A 579 10.61 -59.98 -66.27
N THR A 580 9.60 -60.74 -66.74
CA THR A 580 9.70 -62.05 -67.53
C THR A 580 8.61 -62.25 -68.67
N GLY A 581 8.83 -62.93 -69.85
CA GLY A 581 7.78 -63.23 -70.93
C GLY A 581 8.19 -63.55 -72.44
N GLY A 582 7.28 -63.54 -73.47
CA GLY A 582 7.50 -63.82 -74.96
C GLY A 582 6.21 -63.90 -75.89
N PRO A 583 6.20 -63.95 -77.28
CA PRO A 583 7.23 -64.31 -78.30
C PRO A 583 7.93 -63.15 -79.06
N VAL A 584 8.96 -63.47 -79.87
CA VAL A 584 9.98 -62.48 -80.36
C VAL A 584 9.89 -62.01 -81.84
N ASN A 585 9.01 -62.54 -82.73
CA ASN A 585 8.83 -62.09 -84.15
C ASN A 585 7.36 -62.07 -84.63
N ILE A 586 6.87 -60.96 -85.21
CA ILE A 586 5.46 -60.77 -85.65
C ILE A 586 5.28 -59.84 -86.89
N CYS A 587 4.13 -59.90 -87.58
CA CYS A 587 3.69 -58.83 -88.52
C CYS A 587 3.28 -57.59 -87.72
N LEU A 588 3.40 -56.39 -88.31
CA LEU A 588 2.89 -55.16 -87.68
C LEU A 588 1.40 -55.33 -87.32
N GLY A 589 1.08 -55.41 -86.01
CA GLY A 589 -0.27 -55.64 -85.49
C GLY A 589 -0.55 -56.94 -84.71
N ALA A 590 0.44 -57.80 -84.41
CA ALA A 590 0.25 -59.02 -83.58
C ALA A 590 0.68 -58.88 -82.08
N GLN A 591 0.25 -59.78 -81.18
CA GLN A 591 0.34 -59.64 -79.69
C GLN A 591 1.57 -60.30 -79.00
N VAL A 592 1.99 -59.78 -77.82
CA VAL A 592 3.02 -60.32 -76.88
C VAL A 592 2.62 -60.24 -75.38
N ASN A 593 3.11 -61.13 -74.49
CA ASN A 593 2.74 -61.25 -73.05
C ASN A 593 3.96 -61.20 -72.07
N LEU A 594 3.88 -60.47 -70.92
CA LEU A 594 4.96 -60.22 -69.92
C LEU A 594 4.46 -60.18 -68.42
N ASN A 595 5.32 -60.46 -67.41
CA ASN A 595 5.04 -60.53 -65.94
C ASN A 595 6.09 -59.80 -65.04
N LEU A 596 5.74 -59.34 -63.82
CA LEU A 596 6.56 -58.60 -62.83
C LEU A 596 6.58 -59.21 -61.42
N GLY A 597 7.77 -59.35 -60.80
CA GLY A 597 7.98 -59.68 -59.38
C GLY A 597 8.49 -58.50 -58.53
N ILE A 598 8.02 -58.36 -57.28
CA ILE A 598 8.39 -57.25 -56.35
C ILE A 598 8.66 -57.79 -54.93
N THR A 599 9.73 -57.34 -54.26
CA THR A 599 10.05 -57.66 -52.83
C THR A 599 10.56 -56.42 -52.05
N GLY A 600 10.65 -56.50 -50.71
CA GLY A 600 11.27 -55.46 -49.87
C GLY A 600 10.35 -54.39 -49.25
N ALA A 601 9.03 -54.48 -49.44
CA ALA A 601 8.03 -53.60 -48.82
C ALA A 601 6.69 -54.35 -48.58
N PRO A 602 5.85 -53.93 -47.60
CA PRO A 602 4.53 -54.50 -47.37
C PRO A 602 3.61 -54.41 -48.61
N VAL A 603 2.83 -55.46 -48.89
CA VAL A 603 2.02 -55.59 -50.12
C VAL A 603 0.94 -54.50 -50.22
N ASP A 604 0.43 -54.05 -49.08
CA ASP A 604 -0.59 -53.03 -48.91
C ASP A 604 -0.08 -51.59 -49.09
N SER A 605 1.24 -51.39 -49.17
CA SER A 605 1.85 -50.06 -49.33
C SER A 605 2.37 -49.77 -50.75
N LEU A 606 2.24 -50.73 -51.68
CA LEU A 606 2.82 -50.71 -53.03
C LEU A 606 1.85 -50.24 -54.14
N ASN A 607 2.40 -49.51 -55.11
CA ASN A 607 1.75 -49.07 -56.36
C ASN A 607 2.70 -49.24 -57.55
N TRP A 608 2.23 -49.57 -58.76
CA TRP A 608 3.12 -49.75 -59.93
C TRP A 608 2.45 -49.40 -61.25
N LYS A 609 3.25 -49.02 -62.26
CA LYS A 609 2.81 -48.58 -63.60
C LYS A 609 3.75 -49.06 -64.70
N TRP A 610 3.22 -49.79 -65.69
CA TRP A 610 3.95 -50.26 -66.87
C TRP A 610 4.03 -49.20 -67.99
N LYS A 611 5.06 -49.28 -68.82
CA LYS A 611 5.31 -48.44 -70.01
C LYS A 611 5.79 -49.26 -71.20
N TYR A 612 5.40 -48.87 -72.41
CA TYR A 612 5.90 -49.35 -73.70
C TYR A 612 6.49 -48.15 -74.44
N GLY A 613 7.80 -48.16 -74.72
CA GLY A 613 8.49 -46.94 -75.13
C GLY A 613 8.32 -45.81 -74.10
N ILE A 614 7.75 -44.68 -74.52
CA ILE A 614 7.41 -43.53 -73.65
C ILE A 614 5.99 -43.58 -73.08
N ASP A 615 5.12 -44.45 -73.62
CA ASP A 615 3.69 -44.48 -73.30
C ASP A 615 3.38 -45.43 -72.15
N SER A 616 2.44 -45.05 -71.28
CA SER A 616 2.01 -45.86 -70.12
C SER A 616 0.92 -46.86 -70.49
N ILE A 617 1.09 -48.13 -70.11
CA ILE A 617 0.08 -49.19 -70.26
C ILE A 617 -0.87 -49.12 -69.05
N LYS A 618 -2.18 -49.00 -69.28
CA LYS A 618 -3.20 -48.89 -68.21
C LYS A 618 -3.54 -50.25 -67.60
N GLY A 619 -3.46 -50.35 -66.27
CA GLY A 619 -3.90 -51.50 -65.46
C GLY A 619 -2.96 -51.79 -64.29
N LYS A 620 -3.49 -51.97 -63.08
CA LYS A 620 -2.71 -52.26 -61.86
C LYS A 620 -2.47 -53.77 -61.71
N VAL A 621 -1.92 -54.39 -62.75
CA VAL A 621 -1.75 -55.84 -62.85
C VAL A 621 -0.28 -56.23 -62.93
N PRO A 622 0.16 -57.29 -62.23
CA PRO A 622 1.54 -57.79 -62.28
C PRO A 622 1.87 -58.50 -63.61
N ALA A 623 0.90 -58.66 -64.52
CA ALA A 623 1.04 -59.28 -65.84
C ALA A 623 0.40 -58.39 -66.93
N ILE A 624 1.02 -58.27 -68.12
CA ILE A 624 0.52 -57.47 -69.25
C ILE A 624 0.55 -58.22 -70.59
N THR A 625 -0.39 -57.88 -71.48
CA THR A 625 -0.48 -58.32 -72.88
C THR A 625 -0.53 -57.07 -73.78
N HIS A 626 0.27 -56.99 -74.85
CA HIS A 626 0.41 -55.77 -75.67
C HIS A 626 0.69 -56.03 -77.17
N VAL A 627 0.26 -55.13 -78.06
CA VAL A 627 0.47 -55.19 -79.54
C VAL A 627 1.42 -54.07 -79.97
N PRO A 628 2.61 -54.35 -80.53
CA PRO A 628 3.54 -53.32 -80.99
C PRO A 628 3.05 -52.55 -82.23
N ALA A 629 3.19 -51.22 -82.20
CA ALA A 629 2.60 -50.31 -83.18
C ALA A 629 3.48 -49.95 -84.40
N ASP A 630 4.77 -50.30 -84.44
CA ASP A 630 5.64 -50.13 -85.62
C ASP A 630 6.61 -51.29 -85.82
N THR A 631 7.18 -51.39 -87.02
CA THR A 631 8.17 -52.40 -87.40
C THR A 631 9.53 -52.20 -86.69
N GLY A 632 10.35 -53.25 -86.59
CA GLY A 632 11.63 -53.22 -85.88
C GLY A 632 11.58 -53.71 -84.42
N THR A 633 12.66 -53.50 -83.65
CA THR A 633 12.84 -54.01 -82.27
C THR A 633 12.32 -53.03 -81.20
N LYS A 634 11.51 -53.48 -80.22
CA LYS A 634 10.78 -52.64 -79.23
C LYS A 634 11.04 -53.03 -77.75
N ALA A 635 10.89 -52.10 -76.78
CA ALA A 635 11.18 -52.29 -75.34
C ALA A 635 10.03 -51.88 -74.36
N TYR A 636 9.91 -52.57 -73.20
CA TYR A 636 8.88 -52.39 -72.15
C TYR A 636 9.52 -52.08 -70.79
N ASN A 637 8.99 -51.11 -70.01
CA ASN A 637 9.49 -50.66 -68.68
C ASN A 637 8.41 -50.71 -67.57
N VAL A 638 8.76 -50.73 -66.28
CA VAL A 638 7.81 -50.59 -65.15
C VAL A 638 8.32 -49.72 -64.00
N VAL A 639 7.48 -48.88 -63.40
CA VAL A 639 7.78 -48.00 -62.24
C VAL A 639 7.00 -48.48 -61.01
N VAL A 640 7.66 -48.66 -59.85
CA VAL A 640 7.06 -49.13 -58.58
C VAL A 640 7.26 -48.10 -57.47
N THR A 641 6.22 -47.82 -56.68
CA THR A 641 6.17 -46.83 -55.59
C THR A 641 5.72 -47.48 -54.28
N ASN A 642 6.47 -47.29 -53.20
CA ASN A 642 6.09 -47.63 -51.82
C ASN A 642 5.89 -46.34 -51.02
N LYS A 643 4.63 -45.90 -50.82
CA LYS A 643 4.28 -44.61 -50.20
C LYS A 643 5.10 -43.44 -50.80
N THR A 644 6.14 -42.95 -50.13
CA THR A 644 7.01 -41.85 -50.59
C THR A 644 8.21 -42.29 -51.47
N CYS A 645 8.57 -43.58 -51.56
CA CYS A 645 9.76 -44.08 -52.29
C CYS A 645 9.45 -44.70 -53.69
N VAL A 646 10.31 -44.53 -54.73
CA VAL A 646 10.06 -44.95 -56.17
C VAL A 646 11.26 -45.69 -56.85
N VAL A 647 11.04 -46.72 -57.72
CA VAL A 647 12.03 -47.60 -58.45
C VAL A 647 11.57 -48.04 -59.89
N VAL A 648 12.46 -48.45 -60.85
CA VAL A 648 12.16 -48.77 -62.31
C VAL A 648 12.91 -50.02 -62.92
N ASP A 649 12.35 -50.80 -63.89
CA ASP A 649 12.91 -52.03 -64.62
C ASP A 649 12.50 -52.23 -66.15
N THR A 650 13.13 -53.07 -67.04
CA THR A 650 13.00 -53.13 -68.58
C THR A 650 13.11 -54.52 -69.40
N PHE A 651 12.41 -54.78 -70.59
CA PHE A 651 12.41 -56.00 -71.52
C PHE A 651 12.19 -55.77 -73.11
N ARG A 652 12.50 -56.66 -74.14
CA ARG A 652 12.48 -56.39 -75.67
C ARG A 652 11.87 -57.44 -76.75
N VAL A 653 11.36 -57.03 -77.98
CA VAL A 653 10.64 -57.83 -79.10
C VAL A 653 10.78 -57.32 -80.62
N ASN A 654 10.68 -58.11 -81.75
CA ASN A 654 10.81 -57.70 -83.23
C ASN A 654 9.56 -57.79 -84.20
N VAL A 655 9.40 -56.87 -85.21
CA VAL A 655 8.15 -56.69 -86.06
C VAL A 655 8.38 -56.39 -87.62
N ARG A 656 7.60 -56.95 -88.60
CA ARG A 656 7.74 -56.87 -90.13
C ARG A 656 6.68 -56.02 -90.93
N SER A 657 6.95 -55.61 -92.20
CA SER A 657 6.21 -54.57 -93.00
C SER A 657 5.02 -55.00 -93.87
N VAL A 658 3.97 -54.18 -93.90
CA VAL A 658 2.76 -54.23 -94.74
C VAL A 658 2.90 -53.15 -95.85
N PRO A 659 2.28 -53.24 -97.07
CA PRO A 659 2.17 -52.09 -97.95
C PRO A 659 1.69 -50.89 -97.17
N VAL A 660 2.21 -49.72 -97.52
CA VAL A 660 1.77 -48.49 -96.90
C VAL A 660 1.18 -47.67 -98.02
N ALA A 661 -0.15 -47.69 -98.12
CA ALA A 661 -0.83 -46.65 -98.86
C ALA A 661 -0.50 -45.32 -98.16
N ASP A 662 -0.08 -44.30 -98.91
CA ASP A 662 0.33 -43.00 -98.35
C ASP A 662 -0.63 -42.53 -97.28
N VAL A 663 -0.15 -42.07 -96.12
CA VAL A 663 -0.99 -41.71 -94.96
C VAL A 663 -2.21 -40.85 -95.31
N ASP A 664 -3.30 -40.97 -94.53
CA ASP A 664 -4.53 -40.21 -94.73
C ASP A 664 -4.17 -38.73 -94.82
N THR A 665 -4.21 -38.17 -96.02
CA THR A 665 -3.79 -36.78 -96.22
C THR A 665 -5.01 -35.92 -96.08
N ILE A 666 -4.97 -35.05 -95.08
CA ILE A 666 -6.01 -34.05 -94.85
C ILE A 666 -5.54 -32.73 -95.46
N TYR A 667 -6.23 -32.29 -96.51
CA TYR A 667 -6.02 -30.93 -97.01
C TYR A 667 -6.97 -29.99 -96.28
N ARG A 668 -6.41 -28.97 -95.62
CA ARG A 668 -7.17 -27.95 -94.88
C ARG A 668 -6.94 -26.58 -95.49
N GLN A 669 -8.02 -25.87 -95.77
CA GLN A 669 -7.96 -24.48 -96.20
C GLN A 669 -9.04 -23.67 -95.46
N CYS A 670 -8.83 -22.36 -95.32
CA CYS A 670 -9.79 -21.46 -94.68
C CYS A 670 -10.71 -20.88 -95.76
N ASN A 671 -11.99 -21.25 -95.72
CA ASN A 671 -13.07 -20.73 -96.57
C ASN A 671 -12.82 -20.73 -98.11
N THR A 672 -12.18 -21.77 -98.66
CA THR A 672 -11.84 -21.89 -100.11
C THR A 672 -12.30 -23.25 -100.68
N SER A 673 -12.95 -23.30 -101.85
CA SER A 673 -13.74 -24.45 -102.33
C SER A 673 -13.07 -25.45 -103.28
N THR A 674 -11.78 -25.24 -103.64
CA THR A 674 -11.05 -26.09 -104.61
C THR A 674 -9.78 -26.67 -104.00
N PHE A 675 -9.55 -27.97 -104.18
CA PHE A 675 -8.41 -28.71 -103.63
C PHE A 675 -7.59 -29.41 -104.73
N ASN A 676 -6.28 -29.18 -104.75
CA ASN A 676 -5.34 -29.90 -105.63
C ASN A 676 -4.63 -31.00 -104.81
N ILE A 677 -4.67 -32.27 -105.25
CA ILE A 677 -4.22 -33.42 -104.46
C ILE A 677 -3.22 -34.33 -105.20
N LYS A 678 -2.29 -34.92 -104.46
CA LYS A 678 -1.20 -35.75 -105.03
C LYS A 678 -0.77 -36.85 -104.07
N ARG A 679 -0.43 -38.02 -104.61
CA ARG A 679 0.11 -39.21 -103.91
C ARG A 679 1.43 -39.66 -104.48
N SER A 680 2.12 -40.48 -103.70
CA SER A 680 3.38 -41.12 -104.04
C SER A 680 3.16 -42.17 -105.12
N THR A 681 4.17 -42.32 -105.96
CA THR A 681 4.21 -43.40 -106.96
C THR A 681 4.51 -44.72 -106.23
N PRO A 682 3.69 -45.79 -106.41
CA PRO A 682 3.91 -47.06 -105.71
C PRO A 682 5.30 -47.67 -106.01
N PRO A 683 5.99 -48.28 -105.01
CA PRO A 683 7.27 -48.97 -105.20
C PRO A 683 7.17 -50.17 -106.15
N ALA A 684 8.31 -50.64 -106.66
CA ALA A 684 8.36 -51.70 -107.67
C ALA A 684 7.73 -53.04 -107.23
N ASP A 685 7.51 -53.26 -105.94
CA ASP A 685 6.84 -54.43 -105.37
C ASP A 685 5.33 -54.20 -105.08
N GLN A 686 4.69 -53.13 -105.62
CA GLN A 686 3.29 -52.70 -105.34
C GLN A 686 2.53 -52.05 -106.57
N LYS A 687 1.21 -51.75 -106.49
CA LYS A 687 0.33 -51.09 -107.55
C LYS A 687 -0.89 -50.30 -106.97
N GLY A 688 -1.52 -49.27 -107.61
CA GLY A 688 -2.72 -48.54 -107.04
C GLY A 688 -3.72 -47.70 -107.91
N ALA A 689 -4.87 -47.23 -107.33
CA ALA A 689 -6.03 -46.53 -107.99
C ALA A 689 -6.97 -45.66 -107.06
N TRP A 690 -7.71 -44.63 -107.58
CA TRP A 690 -8.60 -43.68 -106.84
C TRP A 690 -10.11 -43.99 -106.89
N SER A 691 -10.85 -43.69 -105.80
CA SER A 691 -12.32 -43.67 -105.75
C SER A 691 -12.87 -42.72 -104.69
N PHE A 692 -14.16 -42.35 -104.71
CA PHE A 692 -14.79 -41.60 -103.61
C PHE A 692 -15.10 -42.50 -102.41
N ASP A 693 -14.89 -41.98 -101.21
CA ASP A 693 -15.27 -42.63 -99.95
C ASP A 693 -16.54 -41.95 -99.38
N GLY A 694 -17.71 -42.37 -99.88
CA GLY A 694 -19.02 -41.82 -99.51
C GLY A 694 -19.61 -40.81 -100.50
N LEU A 695 -20.58 -40.00 -100.05
CA LEU A 695 -21.26 -39.00 -100.89
C LEU A 695 -20.29 -37.88 -101.30
N SER A 696 -20.22 -37.55 -102.60
CA SER A 696 -19.34 -36.50 -103.11
C SER A 696 -19.76 -35.08 -102.70
N LYS A 697 -21.02 -34.88 -102.27
CA LYS A 697 -21.60 -33.58 -101.87
C LYS A 697 -21.40 -32.47 -102.91
N GLY A 698 -21.40 -32.82 -104.19
CA GLY A 698 -21.19 -31.91 -105.31
C GLY A 698 -19.73 -31.78 -105.78
N ALA A 699 -18.79 -32.45 -105.10
CA ALA A 699 -17.38 -32.44 -105.48
C ALA A 699 -17.05 -33.43 -106.61
N VAL A 700 -16.07 -33.11 -107.46
CA VAL A 700 -15.74 -33.90 -108.68
C VAL A 700 -14.23 -34.20 -108.76
N ILE A 701 -13.83 -35.45 -109.03
CA ILE A 701 -12.43 -35.87 -109.28
C ILE A 701 -12.11 -35.73 -110.77
N THR A 702 -10.96 -35.13 -111.09
CA THR A 702 -10.56 -34.89 -112.49
C THR A 702 -9.82 -36.05 -113.18
N SER A 703 -9.10 -36.93 -112.47
CA SER A 703 -8.46 -38.17 -113.00
C SER A 703 -8.31 -39.28 -111.94
N ALA A 704 -8.72 -40.53 -112.24
CA ALA A 704 -8.93 -41.59 -111.22
C ALA A 704 -7.83 -42.68 -111.11
N THR A 705 -6.84 -42.73 -112.01
CA THR A 705 -5.79 -43.78 -111.97
C THR A 705 -4.37 -43.20 -111.86
N THR A 706 -4.23 -41.89 -111.95
CA THR A 706 -2.95 -41.19 -111.83
C THR A 706 -2.73 -40.74 -110.38
N PRO A 707 -1.53 -40.89 -109.79
CA PRO A 707 -1.28 -40.45 -108.42
C PRO A 707 -1.50 -38.95 -108.15
N ALA A 708 -1.55 -38.08 -109.17
CA ALA A 708 -1.88 -36.65 -109.04
C ALA A 708 -3.21 -36.30 -109.74
N THR A 709 -4.10 -35.54 -109.06
CA THR A 709 -5.43 -35.12 -109.57
C THR A 709 -5.96 -33.87 -108.81
N SER A 710 -7.08 -33.28 -109.22
CA SER A 710 -7.77 -32.20 -108.48
C SER A 710 -9.21 -32.57 -108.10
N VAL A 711 -9.73 -31.93 -107.05
CA VAL A 711 -11.11 -32.07 -106.55
C VAL A 711 -11.73 -30.69 -106.34
N THR A 712 -12.75 -30.36 -107.15
CA THR A 712 -13.43 -29.06 -107.14
C THR A 712 -14.80 -29.16 -106.47
N GLY A 713 -15.31 -28.06 -105.89
CA GLY A 713 -16.69 -27.97 -105.39
C GLY A 713 -16.91 -28.37 -103.91
N VAL A 714 -15.94 -28.16 -103.01
CA VAL A 714 -16.03 -28.56 -101.60
C VAL A 714 -16.58 -27.41 -100.70
N PRO A 715 -17.74 -27.55 -100.03
CA PRO A 715 -18.38 -26.47 -99.25
C PRO A 715 -17.65 -26.10 -97.93
N ALA A 716 -17.76 -24.83 -97.49
CA ALA A 716 -17.15 -24.32 -96.25
C ALA A 716 -17.86 -24.83 -94.99
N GLY A 717 -17.07 -25.32 -94.02
CA GLY A 717 -17.55 -25.99 -92.80
C GLY A 717 -17.78 -27.49 -92.97
N ASP A 718 -17.59 -28.03 -94.18
CA ASP A 718 -17.88 -29.42 -94.54
C ASP A 718 -16.61 -30.21 -94.88
N THR A 719 -16.79 -31.52 -95.07
CA THR A 719 -15.70 -32.46 -95.37
C THR A 719 -16.08 -33.46 -96.48
N VAL A 720 -15.19 -33.66 -97.46
CA VAL A 720 -15.31 -34.63 -98.57
C VAL A 720 -14.15 -35.64 -98.52
N ARG A 721 -14.38 -36.93 -98.85
CA ARG A 721 -13.38 -38.02 -98.69
C ARG A 721 -13.22 -38.90 -99.94
N LEU A 722 -12.01 -39.42 -100.16
CA LEU A 722 -11.61 -40.26 -101.30
C LEU A 722 -10.68 -41.41 -100.86
N PHE A 723 -10.64 -42.56 -101.55
CA PHE A 723 -9.67 -43.64 -101.35
C PHE A 723 -8.60 -43.73 -102.45
N TRP A 724 -7.39 -44.16 -102.07
CA TRP A 724 -6.27 -44.62 -102.90
C TRP A 724 -5.82 -46.02 -102.43
N VAL A 725 -5.92 -47.04 -103.28
CA VAL A 725 -5.72 -48.46 -102.89
C VAL A 725 -4.33 -48.98 -103.34
N ILE A 726 -3.54 -49.69 -102.50
CA ILE A 726 -2.21 -50.27 -102.82
C ILE A 726 -2.01 -51.74 -102.31
N THR A 727 -1.25 -52.62 -102.99
CA THR A 727 -1.11 -54.07 -102.63
C THR A 727 0.34 -54.63 -102.69
N ASN A 728 0.82 -55.48 -101.73
CA ASN A 728 2.18 -56.10 -101.69
C ASN A 728 2.31 -57.31 -102.63
N LYS A 729 3.50 -57.58 -103.15
CA LYS A 729 3.75 -58.76 -104.00
C LYS A 729 4.18 -60.07 -103.29
N ALA A 730 4.73 -60.06 -102.06
CA ALA A 730 5.43 -61.22 -101.44
C ALA A 730 4.73 -61.92 -100.24
N LEU A 731 3.87 -61.24 -99.48
CA LEU A 731 2.95 -61.87 -98.53
C LEU A 731 1.55 -61.28 -98.76
N ALA A 732 0.68 -62.04 -99.44
CA ALA A 732 -0.59 -61.52 -99.97
C ALA A 732 -1.58 -61.04 -98.90
N ALA A 733 -1.44 -61.49 -97.64
CA ALA A 733 -2.21 -60.98 -96.50
C ALA A 733 -1.88 -59.52 -96.14
N CYS A 734 -0.83 -58.94 -96.74
CA CYS A 734 -0.43 -57.55 -96.57
C CYS A 734 -0.91 -56.71 -97.78
N THR A 735 -2.09 -56.10 -97.66
CA THR A 735 -2.70 -55.14 -98.61
C THR A 735 -3.05 -53.87 -97.84
N ASP A 736 -3.00 -52.67 -98.45
CA ASP A 736 -3.31 -51.42 -97.74
C ASP A 736 -4.07 -50.39 -98.60
N THR A 737 -4.97 -49.64 -97.96
CA THR A 737 -5.86 -48.67 -98.61
C THR A 737 -5.81 -47.39 -97.81
N ASN A 738 -5.70 -46.24 -98.45
CA ASN A 738 -5.62 -44.99 -97.72
C ASN A 738 -6.61 -43.94 -98.21
N ARG A 739 -7.13 -43.11 -97.29
CA ARG A 739 -8.18 -42.14 -97.54
C ARG A 739 -7.67 -40.69 -97.52
N ILE A 740 -7.98 -39.90 -98.53
CA ILE A 740 -7.86 -38.44 -98.49
C ILE A 740 -9.11 -37.82 -97.88
N THR A 741 -8.92 -36.79 -97.04
CA THR A 741 -10.00 -35.98 -96.48
C THR A 741 -9.78 -34.50 -96.82
N LEU A 742 -10.76 -33.84 -97.42
CA LEU A 742 -10.72 -32.41 -97.76
C LEU A 742 -11.59 -31.65 -96.76
N ILE A 743 -11.03 -30.70 -96.03
CA ILE A 743 -11.72 -29.95 -94.97
C ILE A 743 -11.60 -28.44 -95.20
N ASN A 744 -12.73 -27.78 -95.37
CA ASN A 744 -12.80 -26.33 -95.54
C ASN A 744 -13.26 -25.67 -94.21
N THR A 745 -12.38 -24.94 -93.50
CA THR A 745 -12.55 -24.54 -92.07
C THR A 745 -13.20 -23.15 -91.91
N LYS A 746 -13.96 -22.93 -90.81
CA LYS A 746 -14.64 -21.67 -90.44
C LYS A 746 -13.71 -20.62 -89.76
N PRO A 747 -14.04 -19.30 -89.73
CA PRO A 747 -13.24 -18.23 -89.07
C PRO A 747 -13.17 -18.28 -87.51
N LEU A 748 -12.21 -17.54 -86.88
CA LEU A 748 -11.85 -17.54 -85.43
C LEU A 748 -12.78 -16.74 -84.48
N THR A 749 -12.85 -17.12 -83.20
CA THR A 749 -13.51 -16.40 -82.08
C THR A 749 -12.73 -15.16 -81.56
N PRO A 750 -13.39 -14.03 -81.20
CA PRO A 750 -12.80 -12.84 -80.53
C PRO A 750 -12.05 -13.08 -79.20
N SER A 751 -10.85 -12.50 -79.05
CA SER A 751 -10.04 -12.56 -77.81
C SER A 751 -10.27 -11.34 -76.92
N VAL A 752 -10.57 -11.55 -75.63
CA VAL A 752 -10.76 -10.51 -74.60
C VAL A 752 -10.03 -10.92 -73.31
N ALA A 753 -9.04 -10.16 -72.84
CA ALA A 753 -8.21 -10.48 -71.68
C ALA A 753 -8.85 -10.14 -70.30
N GLY A 754 -10.00 -9.46 -70.27
CA GLY A 754 -10.64 -9.01 -69.04
C GLY A 754 -10.26 -7.57 -68.66
N LEU A 755 -10.74 -7.10 -67.49
CA LEU A 755 -10.50 -5.74 -66.98
C LEU A 755 -9.21 -5.64 -66.17
N ASP A 756 -8.58 -4.47 -66.16
CA ASP A 756 -7.41 -4.15 -65.33
C ASP A 756 -7.71 -4.33 -63.83
N GLN A 757 -6.73 -4.80 -63.05
CA GLN A 757 -6.88 -5.17 -61.64
C GLN A 757 -5.82 -4.50 -60.75
N VAL A 758 -6.19 -4.12 -59.52
CA VAL A 758 -5.28 -3.55 -58.52
C VAL A 758 -5.49 -4.23 -57.16
N GLN A 759 -4.41 -4.68 -56.50
CA GLN A 759 -4.47 -5.35 -55.20
C GLN A 759 -3.47 -4.76 -54.18
N CYS A 760 -3.86 -4.78 -52.90
CA CYS A 760 -3.06 -4.31 -51.76
C CYS A 760 -2.46 -5.52 -51.04
N GLU A 761 -1.13 -5.64 -51.03
CA GLU A 761 -0.36 -6.75 -50.42
C GLU A 761 -0.57 -8.18 -50.95
N ILE A 762 -1.79 -8.54 -51.34
CA ILE A 762 -2.14 -9.84 -51.91
C ILE A 762 -1.46 -9.99 -53.26
N ARG A 763 -0.69 -11.06 -53.41
CA ARG A 763 0.19 -11.28 -54.56
C ARG A 763 -0.48 -12.01 -55.72
N ASP A 764 -1.64 -12.62 -55.49
CA ASP A 764 -2.33 -13.46 -56.49
C ASP A 764 -3.50 -12.71 -57.13
N PHE A 765 -3.48 -12.59 -58.47
CA PHE A 765 -4.52 -11.99 -59.31
C PHE A 765 -5.26 -13.08 -60.10
N GLN A 766 -6.59 -13.03 -60.10
CA GLN A 766 -7.43 -13.95 -60.85
C GLN A 766 -7.69 -13.42 -62.27
N LEU A 767 -7.16 -14.07 -63.29
CA LEU A 767 -7.40 -13.71 -64.70
C LEU A 767 -8.75 -14.26 -65.16
N ASN A 768 -9.43 -13.55 -66.07
CA ASN A 768 -10.76 -13.91 -66.60
C ASN A 768 -10.90 -13.51 -68.08
N ALA A 769 -10.27 -14.25 -68.98
CA ALA A 769 -10.33 -13.98 -70.43
C ALA A 769 -11.48 -14.70 -71.17
N SER A 770 -11.69 -14.37 -72.44
CA SER A 770 -12.65 -15.06 -73.31
C SER A 770 -12.23 -16.51 -73.55
N LYS A 771 -13.18 -17.43 -73.36
CA LYS A 771 -12.97 -18.86 -73.55
C LYS A 771 -12.84 -19.19 -75.05
N PRO A 772 -11.78 -19.89 -75.50
CA PRO A 772 -11.65 -20.35 -76.89
C PRO A 772 -12.84 -21.22 -77.32
N GLY A 773 -13.26 -21.09 -78.58
CA GLY A 773 -14.30 -21.90 -79.19
C GLY A 773 -13.87 -23.35 -79.46
N VAL A 774 -14.80 -24.17 -79.93
CA VAL A 774 -14.53 -25.59 -80.21
C VAL A 774 -13.50 -25.73 -81.34
N GLY A 775 -12.33 -26.27 -81.04
CA GLY A 775 -11.21 -26.42 -81.99
C GLY A 775 -10.19 -25.28 -81.97
N GLU A 776 -10.33 -24.33 -81.04
CA GLU A 776 -9.38 -23.23 -80.81
C GLU A 776 -8.58 -23.46 -79.52
N THR A 777 -7.44 -22.78 -79.42
CA THR A 777 -6.57 -22.77 -78.23
C THR A 777 -6.32 -21.32 -77.79
N GLY A 778 -6.16 -21.12 -76.48
CA GLY A 778 -5.88 -19.82 -75.87
C GLY A 778 -4.56 -19.81 -75.11
N LYS A 779 -3.84 -18.69 -75.09
CA LYS A 779 -2.57 -18.55 -74.35
C LYS A 779 -2.33 -17.16 -73.78
N TRP A 780 -1.89 -17.11 -72.53
CA TRP A 780 -1.36 -15.94 -71.83
C TRP A 780 0.14 -15.77 -72.09
N THR A 781 0.56 -14.55 -72.40
CA THR A 781 1.98 -14.21 -72.57
C THR A 781 2.34 -12.94 -71.84
N LEU A 782 3.55 -12.88 -71.27
CA LEU A 782 4.10 -11.68 -70.65
C LEU A 782 4.54 -10.69 -71.74
N GLN A 783 4.18 -9.41 -71.60
CA GLN A 783 4.66 -8.36 -72.52
C GLN A 783 6.07 -7.85 -72.15
N PRO A 784 6.78 -7.22 -73.11
CA PRO A 784 8.07 -6.56 -72.83
C PRO A 784 7.97 -5.62 -71.63
N GLY A 785 8.84 -5.81 -70.62
CA GLY A 785 8.83 -5.07 -69.35
C GLY A 785 8.25 -5.84 -68.16
N THR A 786 7.57 -6.98 -68.39
CA THR A 786 7.13 -7.93 -67.35
C THR A 786 7.88 -9.25 -67.53
N THR A 787 8.64 -9.68 -66.52
CA THR A 787 9.47 -10.90 -66.59
C THR A 787 8.94 -12.00 -65.67
N SER A 788 9.42 -13.23 -65.83
CA SER A 788 9.09 -14.34 -64.92
C SER A 788 9.62 -14.14 -63.49
N SER A 789 10.62 -13.25 -63.29
CA SER A 789 11.04 -12.79 -61.97
C SER A 789 10.07 -11.78 -61.33
N ASP A 790 9.16 -11.21 -62.12
CA ASP A 790 8.17 -10.25 -61.63
C ASP A 790 6.84 -10.90 -61.29
N ILE A 791 6.34 -11.79 -62.15
CA ILE A 791 5.04 -12.44 -62.02
C ILE A 791 5.05 -13.82 -62.70
N THR A 792 4.40 -14.80 -62.08
CA THR A 792 4.28 -16.19 -62.59
C THR A 792 2.81 -16.53 -62.82
N ILE A 793 2.49 -17.32 -63.85
CA ILE A 793 1.12 -17.76 -64.16
C ILE A 793 1.05 -19.27 -63.96
N ASN A 794 0.10 -19.75 -63.16
CA ASN A 794 0.01 -21.17 -62.80
C ASN A 794 -0.34 -22.09 -63.98
N TYR A 795 -1.18 -21.64 -64.92
CA TYR A 795 -1.57 -22.34 -66.13
C TYR A 795 -1.79 -21.34 -67.28
N ASP A 796 -0.74 -21.03 -68.04
CA ASP A 796 -0.76 -19.99 -69.08
C ASP A 796 -1.74 -20.27 -70.25
N THR A 797 -2.26 -21.48 -70.39
CA THR A 797 -3.29 -21.82 -71.40
C THR A 797 -4.72 -21.78 -70.87
N ALA A 798 -4.93 -21.58 -69.57
CA ALA A 798 -6.26 -21.48 -68.98
C ALA A 798 -6.77 -20.03 -69.06
N TYR A 799 -7.95 -19.81 -69.62
CA TYR A 799 -8.55 -18.47 -69.70
C TYR A 799 -8.82 -17.85 -68.31
N ASN A 800 -8.91 -18.69 -67.27
CA ASN A 800 -9.15 -18.33 -65.87
C ASN A 800 -7.95 -18.63 -64.95
N ALA A 801 -6.73 -18.44 -65.44
CA ALA A 801 -5.51 -18.68 -64.66
C ALA A 801 -5.31 -17.71 -63.48
N ILE A 802 -4.39 -18.04 -62.58
CA ILE A 802 -3.95 -17.16 -61.49
C ILE A 802 -2.55 -16.65 -61.80
N ALA A 803 -2.35 -15.33 -61.72
CA ALA A 803 -1.07 -14.67 -61.85
C ALA A 803 -0.55 -14.22 -60.47
N SER A 804 0.57 -14.78 -60.03
CA SER A 804 1.19 -14.56 -58.72
C SER A 804 2.42 -13.67 -58.82
N VAL A 805 2.42 -12.54 -58.12
CA VAL A 805 3.51 -11.54 -58.13
C VAL A 805 4.68 -11.98 -57.25
N VAL A 806 5.81 -12.20 -57.90
CA VAL A 806 7.10 -12.54 -57.27
C VAL A 806 7.88 -11.29 -56.88
N SER A 807 7.73 -10.19 -57.63
CA SER A 807 8.45 -8.93 -57.39
C SER A 807 8.18 -8.35 -55.99
N ASN A 808 9.22 -7.81 -55.36
CA ASN A 808 9.10 -7.05 -54.11
C ASN A 808 8.98 -5.53 -54.33
N ALA A 809 9.16 -5.05 -55.56
CA ALA A 809 9.05 -3.63 -55.89
C ALA A 809 7.58 -3.18 -55.89
N ARG A 810 7.27 -2.10 -55.15
CA ARG A 810 5.91 -1.59 -54.96
C ARG A 810 5.91 -0.05 -54.89
N PRO A 811 4.94 0.65 -55.53
CA PRO A 811 3.92 0.12 -56.43
C PRO A 811 4.53 -0.34 -57.77
N LYS A 812 3.99 -1.41 -58.35
CA LYS A 812 4.42 -1.92 -59.66
C LYS A 812 3.24 -2.49 -60.45
N THR A 813 3.24 -2.23 -61.76
CA THR A 813 2.22 -2.70 -62.72
C THR A 813 2.83 -3.70 -63.70
N PHE A 814 2.08 -4.75 -64.03
CA PHE A 814 2.45 -5.86 -64.92
C PHE A 814 1.45 -5.98 -66.05
N VAL A 815 1.90 -6.28 -67.26
CA VAL A 815 1.03 -6.33 -68.46
C VAL A 815 1.04 -7.74 -69.06
N LEU A 816 -0.15 -8.35 -69.19
CA LEU A 816 -0.36 -9.69 -69.73
C LEU A 816 -1.18 -9.63 -71.02
N THR A 817 -0.94 -10.53 -71.97
CA THR A 817 -1.68 -10.64 -73.25
C THR A 817 -2.37 -11.99 -73.38
N TRP A 818 -3.65 -12.04 -73.76
CA TRP A 818 -4.39 -13.26 -74.10
C TRP A 818 -4.57 -13.41 -75.61
N THR A 819 -4.21 -14.56 -76.19
CA THR A 819 -4.27 -14.84 -77.64
C THR A 819 -5.07 -16.10 -77.94
N ILE A 820 -5.98 -16.07 -78.93
CA ILE A 820 -6.74 -17.25 -79.42
C ILE A 820 -6.30 -17.64 -80.85
N SER A 821 -6.11 -18.95 -81.10
CA SER A 821 -5.72 -19.51 -82.41
C SER A 821 -6.29 -20.92 -82.66
N ASN A 822 -6.62 -21.25 -83.92
CA ASN A 822 -6.96 -22.61 -84.39
C ASN A 822 -5.90 -23.22 -85.32
N GLY A 823 -4.77 -22.52 -85.51
CA GLY A 823 -3.65 -22.98 -86.34
C GLY A 823 -3.90 -23.04 -87.86
N VAL A 824 -5.08 -22.64 -88.37
CA VAL A 824 -5.43 -22.75 -89.81
C VAL A 824 -5.76 -21.41 -90.47
N CYS A 825 -6.57 -20.55 -89.84
CA CYS A 825 -6.91 -19.24 -90.41
C CYS A 825 -5.88 -18.16 -89.95
N PRO A 826 -5.39 -17.27 -90.85
CA PRO A 826 -4.32 -16.32 -90.50
C PRO A 826 -4.79 -15.10 -89.70
N GLY A 827 -4.08 -14.76 -88.62
CA GLY A 827 -4.19 -13.52 -87.82
C GLY A 827 -4.37 -13.75 -86.30
N PRO A 828 -3.59 -13.13 -85.39
CA PRO A 828 -3.74 -13.33 -83.95
C PRO A 828 -4.89 -12.49 -83.41
N ASN A 829 -5.88 -13.13 -82.80
CA ASN A 829 -6.89 -12.44 -82.02
C ASN A 829 -6.32 -12.27 -80.60
N SER A 830 -5.76 -11.11 -80.26
CA SER A 830 -5.11 -10.90 -78.94
C SER A 830 -5.44 -9.55 -78.28
N THR A 831 -5.63 -9.56 -76.95
CA THR A 831 -5.90 -8.37 -76.11
C THR A 831 -5.09 -8.41 -74.80
N THR A 832 -4.97 -7.28 -74.09
CA THR A 832 -4.12 -7.13 -72.90
C THR A 832 -4.87 -6.77 -71.62
N VAL A 833 -4.28 -7.05 -70.45
CA VAL A 833 -4.74 -6.64 -69.11
C VAL A 833 -3.57 -6.15 -68.25
N ASN A 834 -3.79 -5.10 -67.46
CA ASN A 834 -2.83 -4.56 -66.50
C ASN A 834 -3.15 -5.00 -65.06
N LEU A 835 -2.14 -5.50 -64.33
CA LEU A 835 -2.23 -5.90 -62.93
C LEU A 835 -1.31 -5.02 -62.07
N THR A 836 -1.82 -4.34 -61.03
CA THR A 836 -1.02 -3.43 -60.19
C THR A 836 -1.02 -3.86 -58.73
N ILE A 837 0.16 -3.99 -58.12
CA ILE A 837 0.33 -4.24 -56.67
C ILE A 837 0.89 -3.01 -55.95
N LYS A 838 0.34 -2.66 -54.78
CA LYS A 838 0.82 -1.55 -53.93
C LYS A 838 0.89 -1.93 -52.44
N ASP A 839 1.64 -1.15 -51.67
CA ASP A 839 1.76 -1.29 -50.20
C ASP A 839 0.57 -0.67 -49.46
N LYS A 840 0.29 -1.17 -48.26
CA LYS A 840 -0.66 -0.53 -47.35
C LYS A 840 -0.12 0.83 -46.88
N PRO A 841 -1.01 1.82 -46.62
CA PRO A 841 -0.61 3.08 -46.03
C PRO A 841 -0.03 2.86 -44.62
N THR A 842 0.97 3.65 -44.25
CA THR A 842 1.54 3.69 -42.89
C THR A 842 0.80 4.70 -42.02
N LEU A 843 0.53 4.35 -40.77
CA LEU A 843 -0.11 5.20 -39.79
C LEU A 843 0.31 4.77 -38.37
N SER A 844 0.69 5.73 -37.54
CA SER A 844 0.89 5.52 -36.10
C SER A 844 0.06 6.54 -35.34
N VAL A 845 -0.64 6.10 -34.30
CA VAL A 845 -1.50 6.95 -33.48
C VAL A 845 -1.19 6.79 -32.01
N THR A 846 -1.31 7.90 -31.27
CA THR A 846 -1.22 7.93 -29.81
C THR A 846 -2.27 8.90 -29.27
N ALA A 847 -2.74 8.64 -28.05
CA ALA A 847 -3.62 9.55 -27.32
C ALA A 847 -3.02 9.80 -25.94
N ALA A 848 -3.02 11.06 -25.50
CA ALA A 848 -2.60 11.41 -24.15
C ALA A 848 -3.72 11.06 -23.14
N ALA A 849 -3.35 10.89 -21.87
CA ALA A 849 -4.32 10.76 -20.80
C ALA A 849 -5.19 12.04 -20.68
N VAL A 850 -6.42 11.90 -20.20
CA VAL A 850 -7.40 12.98 -20.17
C VAL A 850 -8.30 12.90 -18.94
N CYS A 851 -8.84 14.03 -18.48
CA CYS A 851 -9.75 14.08 -17.34
C CYS A 851 -11.19 13.80 -17.79
N ASN A 852 -11.95 13.08 -16.99
CA ASN A 852 -13.34 12.72 -17.30
C ASN A 852 -14.34 13.89 -17.33
N ASN A 853 -13.87 15.11 -17.03
CA ASN A 853 -14.66 16.33 -17.03
C ASN A 853 -14.43 17.20 -18.29
N VAL A 854 -13.57 16.76 -19.23
CA VAL A 854 -13.41 17.47 -20.51
C VAL A 854 -14.38 16.96 -21.57
N ALA A 855 -14.67 17.77 -22.58
CA ALA A 855 -15.60 17.42 -23.66
C ALA A 855 -14.97 16.54 -24.77
N SER A 856 -13.64 16.48 -24.86
CA SER A 856 -12.92 15.74 -25.92
C SER A 856 -11.48 15.46 -25.55
N PHE A 857 -10.88 14.41 -26.14
CA PHE A 857 -9.45 14.11 -26.03
C PHE A 857 -8.76 14.23 -27.38
N THR A 858 -7.46 14.51 -27.38
CA THR A 858 -6.67 14.71 -28.59
C THR A 858 -5.97 13.42 -29.02
N VAL A 859 -6.11 13.06 -30.30
CA VAL A 859 -5.38 11.98 -30.94
C VAL A 859 -4.28 12.58 -31.82
N ALA A 860 -3.04 12.16 -31.59
CA ALA A 860 -1.89 12.51 -32.41
C ALA A 860 -1.61 11.38 -33.41
N TYR A 861 -1.35 11.74 -34.67
CA TYR A 861 -0.96 10.81 -35.72
C TYR A 861 0.40 11.18 -36.33
N SER A 862 1.10 10.16 -36.81
CA SER A 862 2.41 10.28 -37.49
C SER A 862 2.61 9.14 -38.51
N ASN A 863 3.72 9.18 -39.23
CA ASN A 863 4.13 8.22 -40.26
C ASN A 863 3.19 8.13 -41.47
N VAL A 864 2.41 9.18 -41.72
CA VAL A 864 1.53 9.28 -42.89
C VAL A 864 2.32 9.85 -44.07
N LYS A 865 2.18 9.24 -45.25
CA LYS A 865 2.71 9.84 -46.48
C LYS A 865 1.74 10.94 -46.95
N PRO A 866 2.20 12.18 -47.21
CA PRO A 866 1.32 13.26 -47.66
C PRO A 866 0.50 12.86 -48.89
N GLY A 867 -0.80 13.10 -48.84
CA GLY A 867 -1.74 12.85 -49.94
C GLY A 867 -2.23 11.41 -50.13
N THR A 868 -1.90 10.46 -49.25
CA THR A 868 -2.36 9.06 -49.40
C THR A 868 -3.68 8.76 -48.70
N LEU A 869 -3.92 9.28 -47.50
CA LEU A 869 -5.15 9.06 -46.73
C LEU A 869 -6.19 10.15 -46.99
N THR A 870 -7.45 9.76 -47.15
CA THR A 870 -8.56 10.68 -47.48
C THR A 870 -9.69 10.65 -46.46
N LYS A 871 -9.89 9.55 -45.74
CA LYS A 871 -10.91 9.41 -44.68
C LYS A 871 -10.50 8.42 -43.60
N TYR A 872 -11.12 8.54 -42.42
CA TYR A 872 -10.98 7.57 -41.34
C TYR A 872 -12.31 7.25 -40.67
N VAL A 873 -12.36 6.06 -40.05
CA VAL A 873 -13.40 5.64 -39.12
C VAL A 873 -12.72 5.31 -37.80
N LEU A 874 -13.15 5.93 -36.71
CA LEU A 874 -12.66 5.67 -35.35
C LEU A 874 -13.82 5.10 -34.53
N ASP A 875 -13.58 3.94 -33.93
CA ASP A 875 -14.57 3.21 -33.15
C ASP A 875 -13.95 2.62 -31.88
N VAL A 876 -14.78 2.19 -30.94
CA VAL A 876 -14.31 1.47 -29.74
C VAL A 876 -13.83 0.05 -30.09
N ALA A 877 -12.75 -0.41 -29.48
CA ALA A 877 -12.28 -1.78 -29.65
C ALA A 877 -13.23 -2.78 -28.95
N SER A 878 -13.05 -4.07 -29.23
CA SER A 878 -13.84 -5.12 -28.56
C SER A 878 -13.50 -5.26 -27.07
N THR A 879 -12.26 -4.97 -26.69
CA THR A 879 -11.77 -4.91 -25.31
C THR A 879 -11.96 -3.50 -24.73
N ARG A 880 -12.25 -3.40 -23.42
CA ARG A 880 -12.35 -2.13 -22.67
C ARG A 880 -13.12 -1.01 -23.41
N LYS A 881 -14.37 -1.30 -23.79
CA LYS A 881 -15.25 -0.38 -24.52
C LYS A 881 -15.56 0.88 -23.71
N MET A 882 -15.49 2.05 -24.35
CA MET A 882 -15.97 3.31 -23.75
C MET A 882 -17.50 3.39 -23.82
N PRO A 883 -18.20 3.45 -22.67
CA PRO A 883 -19.66 3.54 -22.65
C PRO A 883 -20.15 4.84 -23.29
N GLY A 884 -21.19 4.75 -24.14
CA GLY A 884 -21.80 5.92 -24.77
C GLY A 884 -20.98 6.59 -25.88
N PHE A 885 -19.83 6.04 -26.25
CA PHE A 885 -19.06 6.52 -27.39
C PHE A 885 -19.78 6.22 -28.71
N VAL A 886 -19.80 7.20 -29.62
CA VAL A 886 -20.41 7.07 -30.95
C VAL A 886 -19.31 7.04 -31.99
N THR A 887 -19.35 6.06 -32.89
CA THR A 887 -18.38 5.90 -33.98
C THR A 887 -18.22 7.20 -34.79
N VAL A 888 -16.96 7.63 -34.98
CA VAL A 888 -16.63 8.85 -35.72
C VAL A 888 -16.15 8.48 -37.12
N ALA A 889 -16.84 8.95 -38.15
CA ALA A 889 -16.43 8.78 -39.55
C ALA A 889 -16.29 10.15 -40.22
N GLN A 890 -15.07 10.54 -40.60
CA GLN A 890 -14.78 11.86 -41.17
C GLN A 890 -13.70 11.80 -42.25
N ALA A 891 -13.54 12.91 -42.98
CA ALA A 891 -12.39 13.13 -43.87
C ALA A 891 -11.08 13.15 -43.06
N TRP A 892 -9.97 12.76 -43.69
CA TRP A 892 -8.66 12.77 -43.04
C TRP A 892 -8.26 14.22 -42.68
N PRO A 893 -7.87 14.51 -41.43
CA PRO A 893 -7.85 15.87 -40.89
C PRO A 893 -6.79 16.80 -41.50
N SER A 894 -5.67 16.28 -42.01
CA SER A 894 -4.72 17.05 -42.81
C SER A 894 -3.85 16.14 -43.69
N ASN A 895 -3.29 16.68 -44.77
CA ASN A 895 -2.38 15.97 -45.66
C ASN A 895 -0.90 15.98 -45.19
N ASN A 896 -0.62 16.29 -43.93
CA ASN A 896 0.73 16.34 -43.37
C ASN A 896 1.27 14.96 -42.94
N THR A 897 2.58 14.87 -42.74
CA THR A 897 3.25 13.65 -42.24
C THR A 897 2.88 13.30 -40.79
N SER A 898 2.48 14.30 -40.00
CA SER A 898 1.99 14.19 -38.63
C SER A 898 1.03 15.32 -38.30
N GLY A 899 0.17 15.12 -37.31
CA GLY A 899 -0.75 16.14 -36.82
C GLY A 899 -1.62 15.65 -35.68
N THR A 900 -2.64 16.43 -35.32
CA THR A 900 -3.59 16.12 -34.24
C THR A 900 -5.03 16.39 -34.64
N PHE A 901 -5.98 15.68 -34.04
CA PHE A 901 -7.41 16.00 -34.11
C PHE A 901 -8.11 15.63 -32.80
N ASN A 902 -9.27 16.23 -32.53
CA ASN A 902 -10.02 16.01 -31.29
C ASN A 902 -11.13 14.97 -31.49
N VAL A 903 -11.31 14.11 -30.49
CA VAL A 903 -12.33 13.07 -30.44
C VAL A 903 -13.26 13.35 -29.26
N PRO A 904 -14.58 13.42 -29.46
CA PRO A 904 -15.53 13.69 -28.38
C PRO A 904 -15.44 12.65 -27.24
N LEU A 905 -15.47 13.12 -26.01
CA LEU A 905 -15.54 12.29 -24.81
C LEU A 905 -16.97 12.35 -24.26
N PRO A 906 -17.69 11.22 -24.14
CA PRO A 906 -19.03 11.21 -23.56
C PRO A 906 -19.03 11.81 -22.13
N ALA A 907 -20.06 12.58 -21.81
CA ALA A 907 -20.23 13.12 -20.45
C ALA A 907 -20.34 11.97 -19.43
N ASN A 908 -19.77 12.17 -18.24
CA ASN A 908 -19.75 11.17 -17.15
C ASN A 908 -19.01 9.86 -17.50
N THR A 909 -18.07 9.88 -18.45
CA THR A 909 -17.22 8.70 -18.72
C THR A 909 -16.48 8.31 -17.43
N PRO A 910 -16.59 7.05 -16.95
CA PRO A 910 -15.86 6.60 -15.77
C PRO A 910 -14.34 6.70 -15.93
N ALA A 911 -13.60 6.77 -14.83
CA ALA A 911 -12.16 6.60 -14.89
C ALA A 911 -11.83 5.17 -15.34
N GLY A 912 -10.89 5.03 -16.26
CA GLY A 912 -10.58 3.75 -16.90
C GLY A 912 -9.64 3.91 -18.10
N SER A 913 -9.05 2.80 -18.51
CA SER A 913 -8.36 2.71 -19.80
C SER A 913 -9.34 2.18 -20.85
N TYR A 914 -9.47 2.91 -21.96
CA TYR A 914 -10.40 2.59 -23.04
C TYR A 914 -9.65 2.36 -24.35
N ASP A 915 -10.02 1.30 -25.06
CA ASP A 915 -9.38 0.93 -26.31
C ASP A 915 -10.20 1.40 -27.51
N PHE A 916 -9.49 1.93 -28.50
CA PHE A 916 -10.01 2.44 -29.75
C PHE A 916 -9.32 1.78 -30.93
N VAL A 917 -10.02 1.75 -32.06
CA VAL A 917 -9.49 1.30 -33.33
C VAL A 917 -9.75 2.40 -34.35
N ILE A 918 -8.69 2.91 -34.98
CA ILE A 918 -8.80 3.80 -36.13
C ILE A 918 -8.53 3.02 -37.42
N THR A 919 -9.45 3.11 -38.38
CA THR A 919 -9.31 2.57 -39.73
C THR A 919 -9.24 3.71 -40.73
N ALA A 920 -8.04 3.99 -41.24
CA ALA A 920 -7.81 5.02 -42.25
C ALA A 920 -7.77 4.41 -43.66
N LYS A 921 -8.32 5.13 -44.65
CA LYS A 921 -8.48 4.66 -46.03
C LYS A 921 -7.98 5.69 -47.04
N GLU A 922 -7.43 5.21 -48.16
CA GLU A 922 -7.19 5.99 -49.39
C GLU A 922 -8.50 6.08 -50.22
N ASP A 923 -8.65 7.05 -51.15
CA ASP A 923 -9.83 7.12 -52.05
C ASP A 923 -9.66 6.62 -53.50
N THR A 924 -10.85 6.46 -54.09
CA THR A 924 -11.32 6.23 -55.47
C THR A 924 -10.90 5.02 -56.30
N LEU A 925 -9.73 4.40 -56.16
CA LEU A 925 -9.44 3.17 -56.91
C LEU A 925 -8.74 2.13 -56.02
N HIS A 926 -9.55 1.25 -55.42
CA HIS A 926 -9.18 -0.06 -54.81
C HIS A 926 -8.79 -0.11 -53.32
N GLY A 927 -8.99 0.95 -52.54
CA GLY A 927 -9.37 0.80 -51.12
C GLY A 927 -8.37 0.21 -50.12
N CYS A 928 -7.05 0.40 -50.29
CA CYS A 928 -6.09 0.09 -49.22
C CYS A 928 -6.47 0.82 -47.92
N SER A 929 -6.53 0.07 -46.82
CA SER A 929 -6.81 0.61 -45.48
C SER A 929 -5.78 0.13 -44.48
N VAL A 930 -5.49 0.98 -43.50
CA VAL A 930 -4.69 0.62 -42.32
C VAL A 930 -5.57 0.73 -41.09
N THR A 931 -5.51 -0.29 -40.24
CA THR A 931 -6.25 -0.34 -38.97
C THR A 931 -5.24 -0.35 -37.84
N VAL A 932 -5.30 0.63 -36.95
CA VAL A 932 -4.34 0.81 -35.85
C VAL A 932 -5.12 0.86 -34.54
N PRO A 933 -4.84 -0.04 -33.57
CA PRO A 933 -5.37 0.08 -32.23
C PRO A 933 -4.59 1.13 -31.43
N PHE A 934 -5.29 1.85 -30.54
CA PHE A 934 -4.66 2.68 -29.52
C PHE A 934 -5.56 2.75 -28.29
N SER A 935 -4.99 3.18 -27.16
CA SER A 935 -5.75 3.33 -25.92
C SER A 935 -5.68 4.77 -25.43
N VAL A 936 -6.74 5.21 -24.74
CA VAL A 936 -6.77 6.45 -23.98
C VAL A 936 -6.99 6.14 -22.51
N SER A 937 -6.27 6.83 -21.64
CA SER A 937 -6.48 6.77 -20.19
C SER A 937 -7.37 7.93 -19.77
N VAL A 938 -8.53 7.62 -19.20
CA VAL A 938 -9.46 8.60 -18.62
C VAL A 938 -9.31 8.57 -17.11
N GLU A 939 -9.02 9.71 -16.51
CA GLU A 939 -8.79 9.87 -15.07
C GLU A 939 -9.90 10.69 -14.42
N LYS A 940 -10.19 10.43 -13.13
CA LYS A 940 -11.09 11.26 -12.33
C LYS A 940 -10.26 12.35 -11.66
N PRO A 941 -10.60 13.65 -11.82
CA PRO A 941 -9.84 14.73 -11.24
C PRO A 941 -9.95 14.76 -9.72
N SER A 942 -8.91 15.28 -9.07
CA SER A 942 -8.94 15.57 -7.62
C SER A 942 -9.55 16.94 -7.35
N ILE A 943 -10.18 17.10 -6.20
CA ILE A 943 -10.69 18.39 -5.72
C ILE A 943 -9.68 18.97 -4.73
N ALA A 944 -9.31 20.24 -4.93
CA ALA A 944 -8.34 20.92 -4.09
C ALA A 944 -8.76 20.93 -2.61
N PRO A 945 -7.81 20.78 -1.68
CA PRO A 945 -8.08 20.90 -0.26
C PRO A 945 -8.43 22.36 0.06
N THR A 946 -9.33 22.58 1.02
CA THR A 946 -9.77 23.94 1.39
C THR A 946 -8.94 24.49 2.54
N ALA A 947 -8.45 23.64 3.44
CA ALA A 947 -7.60 24.03 4.56
C ALA A 947 -6.74 22.85 5.02
N ILE A 948 -5.84 23.12 5.97
CA ILE A 948 -5.13 22.10 6.76
C ILE A 948 -5.45 22.39 8.22
N ASP A 949 -5.89 21.38 8.94
CA ASP A 949 -6.02 21.40 10.40
C ASP A 949 -4.72 20.91 11.03
N ALA A 950 -4.23 21.62 12.03
CA ALA A 950 -2.99 21.28 12.72
C ALA A 950 -3.30 20.99 14.19
N SER A 951 -2.78 19.88 14.73
CA SER A 951 -2.98 19.50 16.14
C SER A 951 -2.48 20.57 17.13
N THR A 952 -1.56 21.42 16.68
CA THR A 952 -1.11 22.62 17.37
C THR A 952 -0.65 23.66 16.34
N ASP A 953 -0.98 24.93 16.56
CA ASP A 953 -0.61 26.05 15.69
C ASP A 953 0.71 26.71 16.11
N SER A 954 1.19 26.41 17.33
CA SER A 954 2.34 27.06 17.94
C SER A 954 3.07 26.13 18.93
N ILE A 955 4.40 26.13 18.88
CA ILE A 955 5.26 25.22 19.64
C ILE A 955 6.37 26.00 20.35
N CYS A 956 6.77 25.57 21.54
CA CYS A 956 7.97 26.08 22.21
C CYS A 956 9.19 25.21 21.91
N VAL A 957 10.22 25.78 21.29
CA VAL A 957 11.51 25.18 20.90
C VAL A 957 11.40 24.04 19.88
N SER A 958 10.66 22.98 20.19
CA SER A 958 10.48 21.81 19.34
C SER A 958 9.27 20.99 19.77
N GLY A 959 8.59 20.33 18.84
CA GLY A 959 7.44 19.49 19.16
C GLY A 959 6.94 18.69 17.96
N ASN A 960 6.04 17.74 18.21
CA ASN A 960 5.43 16.94 17.16
C ASN A 960 4.12 17.60 16.73
N VAL A 961 3.84 17.58 15.42
CA VAL A 961 2.62 18.13 14.84
C VAL A 961 1.94 17.10 13.98
N THR A 962 0.65 16.89 14.21
CA THR A 962 -0.20 16.15 13.28
C THR A 962 -0.91 17.16 12.39
N LEU A 963 -0.81 17.00 11.07
CA LEU A 963 -1.48 17.83 10.08
C LEU A 963 -2.51 16.98 9.34
N LYS A 964 -3.73 17.51 9.22
CA LYS A 964 -4.87 16.84 8.59
C LYS A 964 -5.46 17.71 7.49
N VAL A 965 -5.66 17.12 6.31
CA VAL A 965 -6.29 17.80 5.18
C VAL A 965 -7.77 18.03 5.48
N ILE A 966 -8.25 19.26 5.27
CA ILE A 966 -9.66 19.64 5.38
C ILE A 966 -10.19 20.01 4.00
N GLY A 967 -11.35 19.44 3.64
CA GLY A 967 -11.94 19.59 2.32
C GLY A 967 -11.12 18.91 1.22
N GLY A 968 -11.58 19.07 -0.02
CA GLY A 968 -10.98 18.38 -1.17
C GLY A 968 -11.29 16.88 -1.21
N SER A 969 -10.89 16.24 -2.30
CA SER A 969 -11.04 14.79 -2.48
C SER A 969 -10.01 14.27 -3.47
N LEU A 970 -9.56 13.04 -3.27
CA LEU A 970 -8.64 12.40 -4.18
C LEU A 970 -9.39 11.81 -5.36
N GLY A 971 -8.91 12.13 -6.55
CA GLY A 971 -9.30 11.51 -7.80
C GLY A 971 -8.70 10.10 -7.95
N THR A 972 -8.89 9.50 -9.11
CA THR A 972 -8.39 8.17 -9.43
C THR A 972 -7.76 8.15 -10.82
N ASP A 973 -6.67 7.39 -10.96
CA ASP A 973 -6.07 7.13 -12.26
C ASP A 973 -6.93 6.16 -13.11
N SER A 974 -6.46 5.83 -14.31
CA SER A 974 -7.16 4.93 -15.24
C SER A 974 -7.16 3.46 -14.82
N LEU A 975 -6.43 3.08 -13.76
CA LEU A 975 -6.42 1.76 -13.15
C LEU A 975 -7.30 1.68 -11.90
N GLY A 976 -7.88 2.82 -11.48
CA GLY A 976 -8.69 2.93 -10.26
C GLY A 976 -7.87 3.17 -9.00
N ASN A 977 -6.55 3.39 -9.12
CA ASN A 977 -5.75 3.75 -7.95
C ASN A 977 -6.08 5.18 -7.54
N THR A 978 -6.30 5.38 -6.25
CA THR A 978 -6.52 6.72 -5.70
C THR A 978 -5.23 7.54 -5.78
N HIS A 979 -5.33 8.81 -6.16
CA HIS A 979 -4.22 9.77 -6.08
C HIS A 979 -3.75 9.93 -4.62
N LYS A 980 -2.68 10.69 -4.38
CA LYS A 980 -2.13 10.87 -3.02
C LYS A 980 -2.02 12.32 -2.64
N TRP A 981 -2.21 12.61 -1.35
CA TRP A 981 -1.86 13.89 -0.78
C TRP A 981 -0.35 13.97 -0.60
N LYS A 982 0.25 15.06 -1.04
CA LYS A 982 1.70 15.30 -0.96
C LYS A 982 1.96 16.61 -0.24
N TRP A 983 2.96 16.57 0.63
CA TRP A 983 3.26 17.64 1.58
C TRP A 983 4.56 18.33 1.23
N TYR A 984 4.55 19.64 1.40
CA TYR A 984 5.64 20.54 1.01
C TYR A 984 5.84 21.62 2.07
N THR A 985 7.03 22.21 2.09
CA THR A 985 7.35 23.40 2.89
C THR A 985 7.85 24.53 1.99
N GLY A 986 7.76 25.77 2.49
CA GLY A 986 8.25 26.96 1.79
C GLY A 986 7.27 27.51 0.78
N ALA A 987 6.89 26.72 -0.23
CA ALA A 987 5.88 27.10 -1.21
C ALA A 987 5.13 25.88 -1.77
N CYS A 988 3.98 26.12 -2.41
CA CYS A 988 3.28 25.11 -3.21
C CYS A 988 4.15 24.66 -4.40
N PRO A 989 4.11 23.39 -4.83
CA PRO A 989 5.00 22.90 -5.87
C PRO A 989 4.82 23.64 -7.20
N GLY A 990 5.94 23.91 -7.87
CA GLY A 990 5.99 24.73 -9.08
C GLY A 990 6.30 26.21 -8.83
N LEU A 991 6.31 26.65 -7.57
CA LEU A 991 6.77 27.98 -7.17
C LEU A 991 8.20 27.93 -6.61
N PRO A 992 9.01 29.00 -6.77
CA PRO A 992 10.36 29.08 -6.19
C PRO A 992 10.35 28.83 -4.68
N GLY A 993 11.25 27.97 -4.20
CA GLY A 993 11.38 27.65 -2.77
C GLY A 993 10.48 26.53 -2.24
N SER A 994 9.71 25.85 -3.11
CA SER A 994 8.96 24.66 -2.73
C SER A 994 9.89 23.46 -2.46
N VAL A 995 9.75 22.84 -1.29
CA VAL A 995 10.55 21.68 -0.87
C VAL A 995 9.61 20.55 -0.47
N ALA A 996 9.73 19.39 -1.09
CA ALA A 996 8.96 18.19 -0.71
C ALA A 996 9.41 17.69 0.66
N VAL A 997 8.46 17.36 1.53
CA VAL A 997 8.75 16.83 2.86
C VAL A 997 8.15 15.44 3.07
N THR A 998 8.89 14.59 3.77
CA THR A 998 8.45 13.24 4.12
C THR A 998 8.05 13.22 5.58
N PRO A 999 6.78 12.94 5.90
CA PRO A 999 6.33 12.88 7.29
C PRO A 999 6.86 11.61 7.98
N ALA A 1000 6.95 11.63 9.31
CA ALA A 1000 7.38 10.49 10.11
C ALA A 1000 6.36 9.33 10.05
N SER A 1001 5.07 9.67 9.92
CA SER A 1001 4.00 8.71 9.63
C SER A 1001 2.92 9.36 8.77
N SER A 1002 2.18 8.54 8.04
CA SER A 1002 1.15 8.96 7.08
C SER A 1002 0.04 7.91 7.03
N ILE A 1003 -1.21 8.34 7.17
CA ILE A 1003 -2.39 7.49 7.01
C ILE A 1003 -3.35 8.09 5.98
N ASN A 1004 -4.37 7.33 5.55
CA ASN A 1004 -5.42 7.81 4.64
C ASN A 1004 -4.87 8.45 3.35
N ASN A 1005 -3.93 7.77 2.67
CA ASN A 1005 -3.27 8.26 1.45
C ASN A 1005 -2.57 9.63 1.61
N GLY A 1006 -2.07 9.91 2.82
CA GLY A 1006 -1.38 11.16 3.17
C GLY A 1006 -2.33 12.28 3.59
N ALA A 1007 -3.63 12.02 3.78
CA ALA A 1007 -4.58 13.03 4.26
C ALA A 1007 -4.32 13.42 5.72
N GLU A 1008 -3.63 12.58 6.48
CA GLU A 1008 -3.22 12.86 7.85
C GLU A 1008 -1.79 12.39 8.06
N VAL A 1009 -0.93 13.29 8.53
CA VAL A 1009 0.51 13.08 8.61
C VAL A 1009 1.07 13.62 9.91
N VAL A 1010 2.13 12.98 10.43
CA VAL A 1010 2.83 13.43 11.63
C VAL A 1010 4.24 13.88 11.28
N PHE A 1011 4.60 15.10 11.66
CA PHE A 1011 5.96 15.61 11.64
C PHE A 1011 6.51 15.64 13.06
N ASN A 1012 7.56 14.85 13.31
CA ASN A 1012 8.21 14.80 14.61
C ASN A 1012 9.30 15.88 14.71
N ASN A 1013 9.49 16.42 15.91
CA ASN A 1013 10.59 17.32 16.24
C ASN A 1013 10.69 18.56 15.32
N VAL A 1014 9.57 19.25 15.10
CA VAL A 1014 9.53 20.52 14.34
C VAL A 1014 10.19 21.62 15.15
N THR A 1015 11.38 22.09 14.73
CA THR A 1015 12.23 23.04 15.47
C THR A 1015 12.23 24.46 14.94
N ALA A 1016 11.58 24.73 13.81
CA ALA A 1016 11.52 26.06 13.18
C ALA A 1016 10.11 26.37 12.68
N THR A 1017 9.75 27.66 12.67
CA THR A 1017 8.47 28.12 12.10
C THR A 1017 8.40 27.68 10.65
N THR A 1018 7.43 26.84 10.33
CA THR A 1018 7.33 26.16 9.04
C THR A 1018 5.92 26.30 8.49
N THR A 1019 5.82 26.81 7.27
CA THR A 1019 4.56 26.78 6.52
C THR A 1019 4.52 25.49 5.70
N TYR A 1020 3.57 24.64 6.02
CA TYR A 1020 3.28 23.41 5.31
C TYR A 1020 2.22 23.66 4.26
N TYR A 1021 2.41 23.04 3.10
CA TYR A 1021 1.50 23.04 1.97
C TYR A 1021 1.10 21.61 1.66
N VAL A 1022 -0.15 21.40 1.30
CA VAL A 1022 -0.63 20.10 0.82
C VAL A 1022 -1.44 20.28 -0.46
N ARG A 1023 -1.23 19.38 -1.41
CA ARG A 1023 -2.10 19.23 -2.58
C ARG A 1023 -2.24 17.76 -2.94
N ALA A 1024 -3.29 17.43 -3.69
CA ALA A 1024 -3.37 16.14 -4.33
C ALA A 1024 -2.36 16.14 -5.47
N GLU A 1025 -1.65 15.02 -5.66
CA GLU A 1025 -0.75 14.81 -6.78
C GLU A 1025 -0.97 13.47 -7.47
N SER A 1026 -0.78 13.50 -8.78
CA SER A 1026 -0.73 12.34 -9.67
C SER A 1026 0.36 12.52 -10.73
N THR A 1027 0.79 11.40 -11.33
CA THR A 1027 1.60 11.41 -12.55
C THR A 1027 0.79 11.76 -13.80
N GLY A 1028 -0.54 11.60 -13.73
CA GLY A 1028 -1.48 11.94 -14.79
C GLY A 1028 -1.92 13.41 -14.81
N PRO A 1029 -2.62 13.86 -15.87
CA PRO A 1029 -2.99 15.25 -16.08
C PRO A 1029 -4.07 15.77 -15.11
N CYS A 1030 -4.70 14.91 -14.30
CA CYS A 1030 -5.95 15.24 -13.62
C CYS A 1030 -5.89 15.27 -12.09
N GLY A 1031 -4.81 14.77 -11.48
CA GLY A 1031 -4.72 14.67 -10.01
C GLY A 1031 -4.07 15.83 -9.31
N ASN A 1032 -3.36 16.72 -10.01
CA ASN A 1032 -2.65 17.83 -9.39
C ASN A 1032 -3.61 18.99 -9.07
N THR A 1033 -3.74 19.35 -7.79
CA THR A 1033 -4.61 20.45 -7.35
C THR A 1033 -3.82 21.69 -6.92
N ALA A 1034 -4.52 22.81 -6.69
CA ALA A 1034 -3.97 23.91 -5.90
C ALA A 1034 -3.67 23.44 -4.46
N CYS A 1035 -2.74 24.12 -3.78
CA CYS A 1035 -2.40 23.80 -2.39
C CYS A 1035 -3.31 24.52 -1.39
N ALA A 1036 -3.59 23.85 -0.28
CA ALA A 1036 -3.89 24.51 0.99
C ALA A 1036 -2.59 24.66 1.80
N SER A 1037 -2.56 25.59 2.75
CA SER A 1037 -1.39 25.81 3.60
C SER A 1037 -1.76 26.11 5.04
N VAL A 1038 -0.88 25.72 5.96
CA VAL A 1038 -0.94 26.10 7.38
C VAL A 1038 0.45 26.45 7.87
N THR A 1039 0.56 27.47 8.72
CA THR A 1039 1.84 27.85 9.33
C THR A 1039 1.86 27.40 10.78
N VAL A 1040 2.83 26.55 11.12
CA VAL A 1040 3.13 26.18 12.50
C VAL A 1040 4.26 27.08 12.98
N LYS A 1041 4.00 27.87 14.02
CA LYS A 1041 4.98 28.81 14.58
C LYS A 1041 5.81 28.14 15.67
N VAL A 1042 7.13 28.19 15.55
CA VAL A 1042 8.05 27.72 16.61
C VAL A 1042 8.66 28.94 17.29
N PHE A 1043 8.43 29.04 18.59
CA PHE A 1043 8.92 30.11 19.44
C PHE A 1043 10.16 29.64 20.20
N ALA A 1044 11.18 30.49 20.23
CA ALA A 1044 12.33 30.26 21.08
C ALA A 1044 12.00 30.65 22.54
N LYS A 1045 12.60 29.94 23.50
CA LYS A 1045 12.39 30.20 24.92
C LYS A 1045 12.76 31.67 25.26
N PRO A 1046 11.94 32.40 26.03
CA PRO A 1046 12.31 33.74 26.48
C PRO A 1046 13.57 33.69 27.36
N ASN A 1047 14.34 34.77 27.34
CA ASN A 1047 15.45 34.95 28.28
C ASN A 1047 14.91 34.98 29.72
N ALA A 1048 15.77 34.66 30.69
CA ALA A 1048 15.41 34.82 32.10
C ALA A 1048 15.08 36.29 32.38
N ALA A 1049 13.91 36.56 32.95
CA ALA A 1049 13.57 37.88 33.43
C ALA A 1049 14.52 38.26 34.57
N ASN A 1050 14.88 39.54 34.63
CA ASN A 1050 15.68 40.14 35.68
C ASN A 1050 15.05 41.50 35.99
N ALA A 1051 14.54 41.66 37.21
CA ALA A 1051 13.81 42.83 37.69
C ALA A 1051 14.75 43.89 38.31
N SER A 1052 16.07 43.67 38.25
CA SER A 1052 17.11 44.46 38.92
C SER A 1052 17.07 44.34 40.45
N THR A 1053 17.93 45.09 41.13
CA THR A 1053 18.09 45.07 42.58
C THR A 1053 17.00 45.87 43.30
N ASP A 1054 16.65 45.42 44.50
CA ASP A 1054 15.73 46.11 45.40
C ASP A 1054 16.12 47.59 45.63
N GLN A 1055 15.12 48.47 45.68
CA GLN A 1055 15.31 49.91 45.85
C GLN A 1055 14.70 50.37 47.17
N THR A 1056 15.40 51.29 47.84
CA THR A 1056 14.97 51.83 49.13
C THR A 1056 15.31 53.32 49.21
N GLU A 1057 14.33 54.15 49.53
CA GLU A 1057 14.48 55.61 49.63
C GLU A 1057 13.69 56.17 50.84
N CYS A 1058 13.97 57.42 51.22
CA CYS A 1058 13.22 58.11 52.26
C CYS A 1058 12.41 59.29 51.70
N GLU A 1059 11.13 59.34 52.05
CA GLU A 1059 10.18 60.40 51.69
C GLU A 1059 10.20 60.80 50.21
N ARG A 1060 10.44 59.83 49.33
CA ARG A 1060 10.54 60.12 47.90
C ARG A 1060 9.16 60.49 47.37
N ALA A 1061 9.04 61.70 46.83
CA ALA A 1061 7.80 62.20 46.23
C ALA A 1061 7.68 61.89 44.73
N THR A 1062 8.81 61.64 44.05
CA THR A 1062 8.88 61.32 42.62
C THR A 1062 8.88 59.80 42.37
N ASP A 1063 8.55 59.39 41.15
CA ASP A 1063 8.51 57.99 40.78
C ASP A 1063 9.89 57.30 40.90
N PHE A 1064 9.86 56.01 41.19
CA PHE A 1064 11.02 55.11 41.14
C PHE A 1064 11.19 54.60 39.71
N GLN A 1065 12.45 54.42 39.31
CA GLN A 1065 12.79 53.92 37.98
C GLN A 1065 12.92 52.39 38.04
N LEU A 1066 12.12 51.66 37.28
CA LEU A 1066 12.30 50.23 37.09
C LEU A 1066 13.35 49.98 36.00
N ALA A 1067 14.05 48.87 36.09
CA ALA A 1067 15.16 48.53 35.20
C ALA A 1067 15.16 47.04 34.86
N GLY A 1068 14.07 46.58 34.24
CA GLY A 1068 13.94 45.20 33.78
C GLY A 1068 14.90 44.94 32.64
N ASN A 1069 15.35 43.71 32.46
CA ASN A 1069 16.11 43.37 31.25
C ASN A 1069 15.22 43.40 30.00
N THR A 1070 15.80 43.76 28.85
CA THR A 1070 15.10 43.77 27.57
C THR A 1070 14.60 42.36 27.20
N PRO A 1071 13.32 42.20 26.83
CA PRO A 1071 12.77 40.93 26.36
C PRO A 1071 13.54 40.40 25.14
N ALA A 1072 13.96 39.14 25.21
CA ALA A 1072 14.59 38.42 24.11
C ALA A 1072 14.06 36.98 24.07
N PRO A 1073 14.05 36.31 22.90
CA PRO A 1073 14.46 36.80 21.57
C PRO A 1073 13.43 37.75 20.94
N ALA A 1074 13.71 38.26 19.73
CA ALA A 1074 12.81 39.17 19.02
C ALA A 1074 11.38 38.60 18.93
N GLY A 1075 10.38 39.39 19.32
CA GLY A 1075 8.98 38.95 19.44
C GLY A 1075 8.55 38.61 20.87
N ALA A 1076 9.49 38.41 21.80
CA ALA A 1076 9.19 38.31 23.22
C ALA A 1076 8.68 39.64 23.78
N THR A 1077 7.75 39.58 24.72
CA THR A 1077 7.15 40.75 25.38
C THR A 1077 7.44 40.71 26.88
N GLY A 1078 7.62 41.88 27.47
CA GLY A 1078 7.82 42.06 28.90
C GLY A 1078 6.68 42.87 29.51
N VAL A 1079 6.28 42.56 30.74
CA VAL A 1079 5.30 43.34 31.49
C VAL A 1079 5.64 43.38 32.98
N TRP A 1080 5.54 44.57 33.55
CA TRP A 1080 5.60 44.84 34.97
C TRP A 1080 4.22 44.75 35.59
N THR A 1081 4.09 43.96 36.66
CA THR A 1081 2.87 43.89 37.46
C THR A 1081 3.17 44.13 38.93
N SER A 1082 2.16 44.65 39.65
CA SER A 1082 2.21 44.85 41.09
C SER A 1082 0.92 44.29 41.69
N PRO A 1083 0.99 43.40 42.70
CA PRO A 1083 -0.18 42.99 43.45
C PRO A 1083 -0.61 44.06 44.48
N ASN A 1084 0.17 45.13 44.68
CA ASN A 1084 -0.19 46.23 45.57
C ASN A 1084 -1.04 47.27 44.81
N PRO A 1085 -2.34 47.42 45.13
CA PRO A 1085 -3.25 48.31 44.41
C PRO A 1085 -2.98 49.80 44.67
N ARG A 1086 -2.16 50.15 45.68
CA ARG A 1086 -1.75 51.54 45.96
C ARG A 1086 -0.57 52.01 45.11
N VAL A 1087 -0.01 51.12 44.29
CA VAL A 1087 1.17 51.35 43.47
C VAL A 1087 0.75 51.51 42.02
N THR A 1088 1.16 52.61 41.39
CA THR A 1088 0.85 52.87 39.98
C THR A 1088 2.11 52.73 39.14
N ILE A 1089 2.08 51.81 38.18
CA ILE A 1089 3.16 51.61 37.20
C ILE A 1089 2.79 52.36 35.93
N THR A 1090 3.66 53.27 35.48
CA THR A 1090 3.52 53.99 34.22
C THR A 1090 4.23 53.22 33.12
N ASN A 1091 3.54 52.97 32.01
CA ASN A 1091 4.04 52.17 30.87
C ASN A 1091 4.54 50.77 31.27
N PRO A 1092 3.70 49.91 31.88
CA PRO A 1092 4.12 48.63 32.46
C PRO A 1092 4.77 47.66 31.45
N THR A 1093 4.58 47.83 30.14
CA THR A 1093 5.21 47.00 29.11
C THR A 1093 6.63 47.44 28.72
N GLN A 1094 7.09 48.60 29.21
CA GLN A 1094 8.46 49.05 29.01
C GLN A 1094 9.39 48.47 30.08
N TRP A 1095 10.55 47.95 29.66
CA TRP A 1095 11.54 47.41 30.59
C TRP A 1095 12.04 48.48 31.59
N ASN A 1096 12.08 49.74 31.16
CA ASN A 1096 12.40 50.92 31.95
C ASN A 1096 11.15 51.71 32.41
N ALA A 1097 10.06 51.01 32.77
CA ALA A 1097 8.88 51.65 33.34
C ALA A 1097 9.21 52.49 34.60
N THR A 1098 8.33 53.42 34.95
CA THR A 1098 8.40 54.10 36.26
C THR A 1098 7.27 53.63 37.16
N VAL A 1099 7.48 53.71 38.47
CA VAL A 1099 6.49 53.28 39.45
C VAL A 1099 6.41 54.25 40.61
N LYS A 1100 5.18 54.63 40.97
CA LYS A 1100 4.90 55.46 42.14
C LYS A 1100 4.56 54.59 43.33
N VAL A 1101 5.45 54.58 44.33
CA VAL A 1101 5.25 53.89 45.61
C VAL A 1101 4.97 54.93 46.70
N PRO A 1102 3.79 54.92 47.35
CA PRO A 1102 3.46 55.87 48.41
C PRO A 1102 4.47 55.85 49.57
N VAL A 1103 4.68 57.00 50.20
CA VAL A 1103 5.54 57.12 51.39
C VAL A 1103 4.98 56.28 52.54
N GLY A 1104 5.81 55.44 53.13
CA GLY A 1104 5.48 54.48 54.18
C GLY A 1104 5.12 53.08 53.68
N ASP A 1105 5.04 52.85 52.37
CA ASP A 1105 4.66 51.56 51.77
C ASP A 1105 5.88 50.76 51.23
N THR A 1106 5.66 49.46 51.06
CA THR A 1106 6.53 48.56 50.28
C THR A 1106 5.74 47.97 49.12
N ALA A 1107 6.35 47.94 47.94
CA ALA A 1107 5.80 47.38 46.72
C ALA A 1107 6.64 46.18 46.26
N SER A 1108 5.97 45.12 45.81
CA SER A 1108 6.60 43.97 45.13
C SER A 1108 6.26 44.08 43.65
N LEU A 1109 7.25 44.27 42.79
CA LEU A 1109 7.05 44.46 41.36
C LEU A 1109 7.61 43.25 40.61
N VAL A 1110 6.80 42.63 39.76
CA VAL A 1110 7.18 41.41 39.02
C VAL A 1110 7.41 41.78 37.55
N TRP A 1111 8.62 41.54 37.04
CA TRP A 1111 8.93 41.62 35.62
C TRP A 1111 8.72 40.26 35.00
N THR A 1112 7.75 40.13 34.09
CA THR A 1112 7.44 38.86 33.41
C THR A 1112 7.77 38.97 31.93
N ILE A 1113 8.59 38.05 31.41
CA ILE A 1113 8.89 37.94 29.98
C ILE A 1113 8.18 36.70 29.41
N SER A 1114 7.46 36.88 28.31
CA SER A 1114 6.71 35.83 27.61
C SER A 1114 7.06 35.79 26.12
N ASN A 1115 7.01 34.60 25.49
CA ASN A 1115 7.22 34.45 24.05
C ASN A 1115 6.40 33.28 23.48
N GLY A 1116 5.20 33.57 22.98
CA GLY A 1116 4.29 32.55 22.43
C GLY A 1116 3.88 31.49 23.47
N PRO A 1117 3.79 30.20 23.11
CA PRO A 1117 3.41 29.11 24.01
C PRO A 1117 4.56 28.66 24.94
N CYS A 1118 5.72 29.32 24.89
CA CYS A 1118 6.81 29.01 25.81
C CYS A 1118 6.46 29.41 27.25
N LEU A 1119 6.91 28.60 28.20
CA LEU A 1119 6.84 28.93 29.63
C LEU A 1119 7.46 30.32 29.86
N THR A 1120 6.72 31.18 30.57
CA THR A 1120 7.15 32.53 30.90
C THR A 1120 8.26 32.49 31.94
N THR A 1121 9.11 33.53 31.92
CA THR A 1121 10.10 33.76 32.97
C THR A 1121 9.68 34.99 33.76
N ASN A 1122 9.94 35.02 35.06
CA ASN A 1122 9.67 36.18 35.89
C ASN A 1122 10.79 36.38 36.91
N ASP A 1123 10.93 37.63 37.34
CA ASP A 1123 11.77 38.02 38.45
C ASP A 1123 11.09 39.16 39.24
N THR A 1124 11.41 39.29 40.52
CA THR A 1124 10.73 40.21 41.42
C THR A 1124 11.71 41.20 42.05
N VAL A 1125 11.34 42.48 42.06
CA VAL A 1125 12.06 43.54 42.77
C VAL A 1125 11.18 44.16 43.85
N PHE A 1126 11.74 44.42 45.03
CA PHE A 1126 11.07 45.10 46.11
C PHE A 1126 11.47 46.58 46.16
N ILE A 1127 10.48 47.45 46.28
CA ILE A 1127 10.67 48.90 46.43
C ILE A 1127 10.05 49.34 47.74
N THR A 1128 10.86 49.89 48.65
CA THR A 1128 10.38 50.47 49.92
C THR A 1128 10.61 51.97 49.94
N ASN A 1129 9.52 52.74 50.07
CA ASN A 1129 9.60 54.19 50.27
C ASN A 1129 9.35 54.48 51.75
N TYR A 1130 10.42 54.64 52.52
CA TYR A 1130 10.31 54.85 53.96
C TYR A 1130 9.72 56.23 54.28
N LYS A 1131 8.83 56.27 55.27
CA LYS A 1131 8.40 57.53 55.89
C LYS A 1131 9.47 57.99 56.88
N GLN A 1132 9.81 59.28 56.89
CA GLN A 1132 10.74 59.80 57.90
C GLN A 1132 10.11 59.57 59.27
N PRO A 1133 10.81 58.90 60.21
CA PRO A 1133 10.25 58.70 61.54
C PRO A 1133 10.07 60.04 62.24
N ALA A 1134 8.94 60.25 62.90
CA ALA A 1134 8.78 61.44 63.74
C ALA A 1134 9.51 61.24 65.10
N VAL A 1135 9.91 62.35 65.72
CA VAL A 1135 10.49 62.34 67.08
C VAL A 1135 9.45 61.74 68.03
N ARG A 1136 9.90 60.92 68.99
CA ARG A 1136 9.04 60.22 69.95
C ARG A 1136 9.50 60.50 71.38
N ASP A 1137 8.53 60.61 72.27
CA ASP A 1137 8.73 60.90 73.69
C ASP A 1137 9.64 59.83 74.35
N ALA A 1138 10.69 60.27 75.03
CA ALA A 1138 11.62 59.44 75.80
C ALA A 1138 11.05 59.04 77.19
N GLY A 1139 9.88 59.55 77.54
CA GLY A 1139 9.24 59.35 78.84
C GLY A 1139 9.70 60.38 79.86
N THR A 1140 9.07 60.36 81.03
CA THR A 1140 9.28 61.37 82.07
C THR A 1140 10.58 61.14 82.85
N ASN A 1141 11.21 62.24 83.29
CA ASN A 1141 12.39 62.19 84.15
C ASN A 1141 12.09 61.40 85.43
N GLN A 1142 13.04 60.57 85.88
CA GLN A 1142 12.87 59.71 87.05
C GLN A 1142 13.93 60.04 88.10
N ILE A 1143 13.51 60.08 89.36
CA ILE A 1143 14.39 60.29 90.52
C ILE A 1143 13.99 59.34 91.64
N ALA A 1144 14.99 58.68 92.26
CA ALA A 1144 14.77 57.80 93.40
C ALA A 1144 16.00 57.72 94.30
N CYS A 1145 15.79 57.49 95.60
CA CYS A 1145 16.86 57.21 96.55
C CYS A 1145 17.15 55.70 96.59
N ASP A 1146 18.43 55.34 96.79
CA ASP A 1146 18.92 53.95 96.95
C ASP A 1146 18.52 52.98 95.83
N LYS A 1147 18.32 53.50 94.61
CA LYS A 1147 17.92 52.75 93.43
C LYS A 1147 18.83 53.06 92.24
N THR A 1148 19.44 52.03 91.65
CA THR A 1148 20.35 52.15 90.49
C THR A 1148 19.75 51.60 89.19
N VAL A 1149 18.67 50.82 89.27
CA VAL A 1149 17.96 50.26 88.11
C VAL A 1149 16.63 50.96 87.93
N PHE A 1150 16.40 51.56 86.77
CA PHE A 1150 15.18 52.29 86.40
C PHE A 1150 14.53 51.63 85.19
N THR A 1151 13.20 51.72 85.08
CA THR A 1151 12.46 51.24 83.91
C THR A 1151 12.12 52.44 83.05
N LEU A 1152 12.65 52.49 81.84
CA LEU A 1152 12.33 53.53 80.87
C LEU A 1152 10.95 53.29 80.27
N ASN A 1153 10.33 54.35 79.74
CA ASN A 1153 9.01 54.26 79.15
C ASN A 1153 8.89 55.20 77.95
N ALA A 1154 9.78 55.02 76.96
CA ALA A 1154 9.67 55.76 75.71
C ALA A 1154 8.52 55.24 74.86
N THR A 1155 8.05 56.09 73.95
CA THR A 1155 7.09 55.71 72.92
C THR A 1155 7.80 54.96 71.80
N ALA A 1156 7.36 53.74 71.51
CA ALA A 1156 7.89 52.93 70.41
C ALA A 1156 7.55 53.55 69.04
N PRO A 1157 8.42 53.41 68.03
CA PRO A 1157 8.11 53.86 66.68
C PRO A 1157 7.00 53.03 66.04
N THR A 1158 6.26 53.63 65.11
CA THR A 1158 5.13 53.00 64.40
C THR A 1158 5.40 52.86 62.90
N GLU A 1159 6.38 53.60 62.39
CA GLU A 1159 6.78 53.64 60.99
C GLU A 1159 7.49 52.33 60.58
N LEU A 1160 7.23 51.86 59.35
CA LEU A 1160 7.73 50.59 58.83
C LEU A 1160 9.27 50.54 58.90
N GLY A 1161 9.80 49.50 59.55
CA GLY A 1161 11.24 49.27 59.69
C GLY A 1161 11.97 50.24 60.63
N ALA A 1162 11.26 51.18 61.27
CA ALA A 1162 11.85 52.10 62.23
C ALA A 1162 12.10 51.40 63.58
N LYS A 1163 13.25 51.71 64.19
CA LYS A 1163 13.67 51.25 65.51
C LYS A 1163 14.09 52.44 66.34
N GLY A 1164 13.70 52.44 67.61
CA GLY A 1164 14.22 53.38 68.57
C GLY A 1164 15.49 52.84 69.21
N THR A 1165 16.46 53.69 69.46
CA THR A 1165 17.71 53.34 70.12
C THR A 1165 17.98 54.32 71.26
N TRP A 1166 18.25 53.76 72.43
CA TRP A 1166 18.71 54.48 73.60
C TRP A 1166 20.20 54.76 73.52
N SER A 1167 20.58 56.01 73.78
CA SER A 1167 21.96 56.44 74.05
C SER A 1167 22.00 57.36 75.28
N PHE A 1168 23.17 57.77 75.75
CA PHE A 1168 23.30 58.57 76.98
C PHE A 1168 24.50 59.52 76.97
N THR A 1169 24.45 60.56 77.83
CA THR A 1169 25.55 61.50 78.08
C THR A 1169 25.67 61.85 79.58
N PRO A 1170 26.90 62.08 80.10
CA PRO A 1170 28.19 61.92 79.43
C PRO A 1170 28.50 60.43 79.17
N ALA A 1171 29.16 60.15 78.04
CA ALA A 1171 29.51 58.77 77.64
C ALA A 1171 30.46 58.06 78.63
N THR A 1172 31.03 58.80 79.59
CA THR A 1172 31.89 58.30 80.67
C THR A 1172 31.12 57.68 81.84
N ALA A 1173 29.78 57.81 81.89
CA ALA A 1173 28.97 57.16 82.91
C ALA A 1173 28.83 55.65 82.64
N SER A 1174 28.94 54.80 83.69
CA SER A 1174 28.71 53.35 83.58
C SER A 1174 27.21 53.04 83.48
N VAL A 1175 26.61 53.26 82.31
CA VAL A 1175 25.20 52.98 82.04
C VAL A 1175 25.05 51.68 81.25
N ILE A 1176 24.15 50.80 81.69
CA ILE A 1176 23.88 49.53 81.03
C ILE A 1176 22.38 49.41 80.75
N PHE A 1177 22.01 49.29 79.47
CA PHE A 1177 20.65 48.94 79.06
C PHE A 1177 20.51 47.42 78.98
N ALA A 1178 19.39 46.88 79.47
CA ALA A 1178 19.06 45.46 79.26
C ALA A 1178 18.84 45.15 77.77
N ASP A 1179 18.22 46.08 77.05
CA ASP A 1179 18.14 46.14 75.58
C ASP A 1179 18.01 47.59 75.14
N LYS A 1180 19.03 48.14 74.48
CA LYS A 1180 19.04 49.54 74.04
C LYS A 1180 18.01 49.85 72.96
N ASN A 1181 17.45 48.85 72.28
CA ASN A 1181 16.48 49.05 71.19
C ASN A 1181 15.02 48.87 71.64
N LYS A 1182 14.79 48.57 72.92
CA LYS A 1182 13.45 48.37 73.49
C LYS A 1182 12.97 49.65 74.19
N ALA A 1183 11.80 50.14 73.81
CA ALA A 1183 11.28 51.43 74.30
C ALA A 1183 11.03 51.44 75.83
N ASN A 1184 10.60 50.31 76.39
CA ASN A 1184 10.37 50.11 77.83
C ASN A 1184 11.46 49.25 78.51
N THR A 1185 12.71 49.43 78.10
CA THR A 1185 13.85 48.69 78.65
C THR A 1185 14.15 49.10 80.10
N THR A 1186 14.87 48.26 80.83
CA THR A 1186 15.50 48.66 82.09
C THR A 1186 16.89 49.20 81.84
N VAL A 1187 17.24 50.27 82.55
CA VAL A 1187 18.56 50.91 82.51
C VAL A 1187 19.15 50.90 83.91
N THR A 1188 20.43 50.53 84.00
CA THR A 1188 21.21 50.64 85.23
C THR A 1188 22.10 51.87 85.10
N VAL A 1189 22.01 52.79 86.06
CA VAL A 1189 22.84 54.00 86.16
C VAL A 1189 23.67 53.96 87.45
N PRO A 1190 24.84 54.62 87.51
CA PRO A 1190 25.64 54.67 88.74
C PRO A 1190 24.86 55.30 89.91
N ALA A 1191 25.08 54.81 91.13
CA ALA A 1191 24.52 55.43 92.33
C ALA A 1191 25.08 56.85 92.51
N ASP A 1192 24.28 57.76 93.07
CA ASP A 1192 24.66 59.16 93.31
C ASP A 1192 25.03 59.92 92.01
N SER A 1193 24.29 59.64 90.93
CA SER A 1193 24.56 60.22 89.61
C SER A 1193 23.28 60.72 88.93
N THR A 1194 23.47 61.67 88.01
CA THR A 1194 22.42 62.13 87.10
C THR A 1194 22.89 61.93 85.67
N VAL A 1195 22.14 61.14 84.89
CA VAL A 1195 22.45 60.84 83.50
C VAL A 1195 21.30 61.29 82.60
N LEU A 1196 21.64 61.86 81.44
CA LEU A 1196 20.67 62.19 80.41
C LEU A 1196 20.69 61.10 79.34
N LEU A 1197 19.55 60.47 79.09
CA LEU A 1197 19.35 59.42 78.10
C LEU A 1197 18.61 60.00 76.88
N PHE A 1198 18.95 59.55 75.68
CA PHE A 1198 18.35 59.98 74.42
C PHE A 1198 17.61 58.84 73.75
N TRP A 1199 16.39 59.11 73.29
CA TRP A 1199 15.61 58.19 72.47
C TRP A 1199 15.59 58.70 71.03
N GLN A 1200 16.33 58.01 70.16
CA GLN A 1200 16.41 58.34 68.73
C GLN A 1200 15.74 57.26 67.88
N ILE A 1201 14.83 57.68 67.00
CA ILE A 1201 14.14 56.77 66.07
C ILE A 1201 14.80 56.86 64.69
N SER A 1202 15.12 55.70 64.10
CA SER A 1202 15.60 55.60 62.71
C SER A 1202 15.11 54.34 62.03
N ASN A 1203 14.89 54.39 60.71
CA ASN A 1203 14.76 53.21 59.85
C ASN A 1203 16.06 53.02 59.04
N SER A 1204 16.08 52.06 58.12
CA SER A 1204 17.28 51.71 57.34
C SER A 1204 17.75 52.80 56.36
N LYS A 1205 16.94 53.83 56.08
CA LYS A 1205 17.25 54.91 55.14
C LYS A 1205 17.15 56.32 55.70
N CYS A 1206 16.36 56.56 56.74
CA CYS A 1206 16.25 57.88 57.36
C CYS A 1206 15.96 57.82 58.85
N SER A 1207 16.32 58.91 59.52
CA SER A 1207 16.17 59.10 60.96
C SER A 1207 15.23 60.25 61.26
N ALA A 1208 14.63 60.24 62.45
CA ALA A 1208 13.97 61.41 62.98
C ALA A 1208 14.92 62.61 62.98
N ILE A 1209 14.39 63.79 62.68
CA ILE A 1209 15.15 65.04 62.55
C ILE A 1209 15.95 65.38 63.83
N THR A 1210 15.47 64.93 64.99
CA THR A 1210 16.10 65.06 66.30
C THR A 1210 15.76 63.84 67.17
N TYR A 1211 16.11 63.89 68.45
CA TYR A 1211 15.81 62.90 69.48
C TYR A 1211 15.11 63.57 70.66
N ASP A 1212 14.46 62.78 71.52
CA ASP A 1212 13.96 63.26 72.81
C ASP A 1212 14.82 62.75 73.97
N THR A 1213 14.72 63.37 75.15
CA THR A 1213 15.59 63.06 76.29
C THR A 1213 14.85 62.81 77.58
N VAL A 1214 15.36 61.88 78.38
CA VAL A 1214 14.92 61.63 79.76
C VAL A 1214 16.11 61.64 80.71
N ARG A 1215 15.97 62.35 81.83
CA ARG A 1215 16.97 62.44 82.89
C ARG A 1215 16.65 61.43 83.99
N ILE A 1216 17.63 60.62 84.35
CA ILE A 1216 17.56 59.66 85.44
C ILE A 1216 18.53 60.09 86.54
N THR A 1217 18.01 60.29 87.76
CA THR A 1217 18.79 60.68 88.94
C THR A 1217 18.66 59.63 90.03
N SER A 1218 19.80 59.04 90.40
CA SER A 1218 19.92 58.13 91.56
C SER A 1218 20.56 58.90 92.71
N LEU A 1219 19.86 59.09 93.83
CA LEU A 1219 20.38 59.77 95.01
C LEU A 1219 20.78 58.78 96.11
N LYS A 1220 21.80 59.13 96.90
CA LYS A 1220 22.04 58.49 98.20
C LYS A 1220 21.06 59.06 99.23
N LYS A 1221 20.52 58.20 100.09
CA LYS A 1221 19.75 58.67 101.25
C LYS A 1221 20.68 59.47 102.19
N PRO A 1222 20.22 60.61 102.73
CA PRO A 1222 21.01 61.39 103.68
C PRO A 1222 21.31 60.63 104.97
#